data_AF-A0A7C3PYL1-F1
#
_entry.id   AF-A0A7C3PYL1-F1
#
_cell.length_a   1.000
_cell.length_b   1.000
_cell.length_c   1.000
_cell.angle_alpha   90.00
_cell.angle_beta   90.00
_cell.angle_gamma   90.00
#
_symmetry.space_group_name_H-M   'P 1'
#
loop_
_entity.id
_entity.type
_entity.pdbx_description
1 polymer ?
#
loop_
_entity_poly.entity_id
_entity_poly.type
_entity_poly.pdbx_seq_one_letter_code
_entity_poly.pdbx_strand_id
1 'polypeptide(L)'
;MTIHRTRKPTTMTQSTVCSRISAPQFDRGSPFPSLWGRNRLMASEPTERTKASDSVTRVVTFGALVLLFLAVAVNQIADFDFWWLWATGRYVAENGIPRTDAFSFASEGRPWIELRWLFCLGLYGASETLGYAGANLVKVGVLGVTAGLTARVSRAWSPVAGAAVGLLAILAASPRFIIRPEVASYLFFALFLFLIARHREGNRKALFLLPVLQVVWVNTHTIFILGPLVALAYVAHTWLANEPDANLRMRRRKDALLAFGLTAIACLINPYGFGSYTFAFQIFSEMRDSIYATSIAELRGPFDLGLGFVSIKALLALGVVVALIGLASYRRLDVFLLIVTAAMAYLAFKSVRNMPLFAIAAVPFALHHIAHLREEPRMQALLRNGRLAAYAVAIAACLFYAQQFATNRVQVAEGLPNLAGIGVAEHHFAQGAAEYLIENGVEGRIFATMDASPYLIARGYQTLFDPRLEVHGEELYKRYIQIEDQPDKFRLGEETYGFTLAVLNLRSPAVSTVLSLDDWILVYFDEVACVFVKQSAHPNLQPLDREAAVAKVEEIRGRLPSPTAWNRLGLFERAASPLPYLAVSRFLQRIKLPEHGLPFAQDAVQAKPFDPGFRAALASLFEESGDLSAAREQYEAAIRLDPNNLLALHGYGRLLLQTQDFDQARIHLEHALKIAPEDASVWADMAGVEMGDNDAPGATEALQRAIQLDPSNADYRRLLGEVYATRGMFEQAYEELQQANSLRPGDRTTLLDLAVVAFRLGRRDEARTIAEDALKRWPGDEQFRQIQERLEEG
;
A
#
# COMPACT_ATOMS: atom_id res chain seq x y z
N MET A 1 37.30 -1.36 56.29
CA MET A 1 38.32 -0.94 57.29
C MET A 1 38.94 0.35 56.83
N THR A 2 39.13 1.24 57.79
CA THR A 2 39.20 2.69 57.67
C THR A 2 40.64 3.18 57.78
N ILE A 3 40.89 4.41 57.29
CA ILE A 3 41.82 5.41 57.89
C ILE A 3 43.33 5.14 57.61
N HIS A 4 44.20 6.05 57.15
CA HIS A 4 44.31 7.52 57.32
C HIS A 4 45.28 8.13 56.26
N ARG A 5 45.02 9.33 55.73
CA ARG A 5 45.65 10.66 56.07
C ARG A 5 47.17 10.73 55.92
N THR A 6 47.82 11.80 55.48
CA THR A 6 47.53 13.10 54.83
C THR A 6 48.92 13.75 54.64
N ARG A 7 49.05 14.56 53.58
CA ARG A 7 49.76 15.87 53.45
C ARG A 7 51.04 16.09 54.31
N LYS A 8 52.13 16.65 53.77
CA LYS A 8 52.22 18.06 53.35
C LYS A 8 53.58 18.39 52.68
N PRO A 9 53.69 19.59 52.06
CA PRO A 9 54.72 20.02 51.12
C PRO A 9 55.67 21.08 51.69
N THR A 10 56.71 21.46 50.95
CA THR A 10 57.38 22.80 50.97
C THR A 10 58.47 22.81 49.87
N THR A 11 58.34 23.57 48.76
CA THR A 11 58.57 25.01 48.50
C THR A 11 60.03 25.42 48.25
N MET A 12 60.18 26.33 47.27
CA MET A 12 61.30 27.25 47.00
C MET A 12 62.50 26.63 46.25
N THR A 13 63.08 27.22 45.21
CA THR A 13 63.15 28.63 44.78
C THR A 13 63.71 28.71 43.34
N GLN A 14 63.34 29.80 42.63
CA GLN A 14 64.16 30.69 41.76
C GLN A 14 65.58 30.20 41.34
N SER A 15 66.15 30.46 40.17
CA SER A 15 65.85 31.31 39.01
C SER A 15 67.05 31.16 38.03
N THR A 16 66.79 31.28 36.72
CA THR A 16 67.72 31.76 35.65
C THR A 16 69.11 31.12 35.47
N VAL A 17 69.40 30.64 34.24
CA VAL A 17 70.26 31.31 33.24
C VAL A 17 70.42 30.41 31.99
N CYS A 18 70.39 31.04 30.82
CA CYS A 18 70.67 30.53 29.48
C CYS A 18 71.87 29.57 29.34
N SER A 19 71.74 28.59 28.46
CA SER A 19 72.67 28.43 27.32
C SER A 19 72.11 27.48 26.26
N ARG A 20 72.34 27.86 25.00
CA ARG A 20 72.02 27.15 23.77
C ARG A 20 72.95 25.94 23.61
N ILE A 21 72.41 24.79 23.18
CA ILE A 21 73.12 23.86 22.29
C ILE A 21 72.13 23.31 21.25
N SER A 22 72.54 23.44 20.00
CA SER A 22 71.92 23.07 18.73
C SER A 22 72.15 21.61 18.33
N ALA A 23 71.18 20.99 17.65
CA ALA A 23 71.34 19.82 16.77
C ALA A 23 70.09 19.70 15.83
N PRO A 24 70.11 18.97 14.70
CA PRO A 24 70.18 19.59 13.37
C PRO A 24 68.96 19.35 12.47
N GLN A 25 68.88 20.16 11.42
CA GLN A 25 67.96 20.05 10.28
C GLN A 25 68.21 18.77 9.46
N PHE A 26 67.11 18.10 9.09
CA PHE A 26 67.06 17.26 7.89
C PHE A 26 65.95 17.76 6.98
N ASP A 27 66.37 18.03 5.75
CA ASP A 27 65.65 18.63 4.64
C ASP A 27 64.66 17.64 4.01
N ARG A 28 63.44 18.11 3.70
CA ARG A 28 62.53 17.43 2.76
C ARG A 28 61.98 18.48 1.81
N GLY A 29 62.65 18.61 0.67
CA GLY A 29 62.06 19.19 -0.52
C GLY A 29 60.85 18.37 -0.99
N SER A 30 59.71 19.03 -1.14
CA SER A 30 58.62 18.61 -2.02
C SER A 30 58.12 19.84 -2.78
N PRO A 31 58.07 19.82 -4.12
CA PRO A 31 57.69 20.99 -4.92
C PRO A 31 56.19 20.95 -5.22
N PHE A 32 55.35 21.68 -4.49
CA PHE A 32 54.03 22.10 -4.96
C PHE A 32 53.59 23.40 -4.24
N PRO A 33 53.27 24.49 -4.96
CA PRO A 33 52.72 25.70 -4.36
C PRO A 33 51.28 25.48 -3.91
N SER A 34 50.98 25.88 -2.67
CA SER A 34 49.62 25.94 -2.13
C SER A 34 48.79 27.00 -2.87
N LEU A 35 47.89 26.57 -3.76
CA LEU A 35 46.90 27.40 -4.45
C LEU A 35 45.63 27.66 -3.60
N TRP A 36 45.80 28.10 -2.35
CA TRP A 36 44.70 28.66 -1.56
C TRP A 36 45.22 29.87 -0.78
N GLY A 37 44.87 31.06 -1.26
CA GLY A 37 45.19 32.33 -0.63
C GLY A 37 44.64 32.40 0.79
N ARG A 38 45.53 32.56 1.77
CA ARG A 38 45.18 32.95 3.14
C ARG A 38 44.81 34.43 3.14
N ASN A 39 43.55 34.76 2.90
CA ASN A 39 42.97 35.97 3.48
C ASN A 39 42.27 35.59 4.80
N ARG A 40 43.04 35.58 5.89
CA ARG A 40 42.47 35.67 7.25
C ARG A 40 41.95 37.10 7.44
N LEU A 41 40.70 37.34 7.06
CA LEU A 41 39.93 38.38 7.73
C LEU A 41 39.64 37.88 9.15
N MET A 42 39.99 38.68 10.16
CA MET A 42 39.76 38.37 11.58
C MET A 42 38.25 38.22 11.86
N ALA A 43 37.74 37.00 11.74
CA ALA A 43 36.54 36.60 12.47
C ALA A 43 36.99 36.25 13.89
N SER A 44 36.43 36.92 14.90
CA SER A 44 36.66 36.59 16.31
C SER A 44 36.44 35.09 16.55
N GLU A 45 37.39 34.44 17.22
CA GLU A 45 37.24 33.03 17.57
C GLU A 45 35.99 32.85 18.44
N PRO A 46 35.09 31.89 18.11
CA PRO A 46 33.90 31.64 18.90
C PRO A 46 34.28 31.20 20.32
N THR A 47 33.73 31.88 21.33
CA THR A 47 33.94 31.60 22.76
C THR A 47 33.54 30.16 23.12
N GLU A 48 34.14 29.55 24.15
CA GLU A 48 33.84 28.15 24.54
C GLU A 48 32.35 27.89 24.78
N ARG A 49 31.61 28.86 25.32
CA ARG A 49 30.13 28.78 25.48
C ARG A 49 29.39 28.63 24.14
N THR A 50 29.84 29.32 23.09
CA THR A 50 29.23 29.20 21.75
C THR A 50 29.55 27.87 21.06
N LYS A 51 30.77 27.33 21.26
CA LYS A 51 31.13 25.98 20.79
C LYS A 51 30.34 24.89 21.51
N ALA A 52 30.12 25.02 22.82
CA ALA A 52 29.32 24.10 23.63
C ALA A 52 27.83 24.10 23.23
N SER A 53 27.21 25.28 23.10
CA SER A 53 25.83 25.43 22.63
C SER A 53 25.61 24.81 21.24
N ASP A 54 26.57 24.98 20.34
CA ASP A 54 26.56 24.40 18.99
C ASP A 54 26.72 22.88 18.97
N SER A 55 27.37 22.30 19.99
CA SER A 55 27.48 20.85 20.15
C SER A 55 26.19 20.22 20.68
N VAL A 56 25.55 20.85 21.67
CA VAL A 56 24.28 20.38 22.24
C VAL A 56 23.17 20.45 21.18
N THR A 57 23.05 21.58 20.49
CA THR A 57 22.03 21.75 19.44
C THR A 57 22.19 20.72 18.33
N ARG A 58 23.43 20.33 18.01
CA ARG A 58 23.74 19.25 17.05
C ARG A 58 23.19 17.91 17.49
N VAL A 59 23.48 17.53 18.72
CA VAL A 59 23.05 16.24 19.30
C VAL A 59 21.53 16.18 19.38
N VAL A 60 20.88 17.25 19.86
CA VAL A 60 19.42 17.32 19.97
C VAL A 60 18.76 17.22 18.59
N THR A 61 19.27 17.97 17.60
CA THR A 61 18.73 17.95 16.23
C THR A 61 18.86 16.57 15.59
N PHE A 62 20.02 15.92 15.74
CA PHE A 62 20.22 14.56 15.26
C PHE A 62 19.34 13.56 15.99
N GLY A 63 19.20 13.69 17.31
CA GLY A 63 18.30 12.89 18.13
C GLY A 63 16.85 12.98 17.68
N ALA A 64 16.35 14.19 17.39
CA ALA A 64 14.99 14.39 16.87
C ALA A 64 14.78 13.71 15.51
N LEU A 65 15.78 13.78 14.61
CA LEU A 65 15.73 13.10 13.32
C LEU A 65 15.76 11.58 13.45
N VAL A 66 16.54 11.04 14.39
CA VAL A 66 16.57 9.61 14.71
C VAL A 66 15.23 9.17 15.29
N LEU A 67 14.63 9.95 16.19
CA LEU A 67 13.30 9.65 16.74
C LEU A 67 12.23 9.60 15.64
N LEU A 68 12.25 10.56 14.71
CA LEU A 68 11.38 10.53 13.53
C LEU A 68 11.63 9.27 12.69
N PHE A 69 12.89 8.99 12.36
CA PHE A 69 13.24 7.79 11.58
C PHE A 69 12.71 6.52 12.24
N LEU A 70 12.93 6.35 13.55
CA LEU A 70 12.45 5.20 14.29
C LEU A 70 10.92 5.13 14.33
N ALA A 71 10.23 6.25 14.57
CA ALA A 71 8.77 6.28 14.58
C ALA A 71 8.15 5.87 13.24
N VAL A 72 8.81 6.18 12.13
CA VAL A 72 8.36 5.80 10.77
C VAL A 72 8.77 4.37 10.42
N ALA A 73 9.99 3.95 10.77
CA ALA A 73 10.55 2.65 10.37
C ALA A 73 10.08 1.48 11.26
N VAL A 74 9.72 1.74 12.51
CA VAL A 74 9.19 0.74 13.46
C VAL A 74 7.68 0.63 13.28
N ASN A 75 7.29 -0.07 12.22
CA ASN A 75 5.92 -0.42 11.88
C ASN A 75 5.77 -1.96 11.83
N GLN A 76 4.56 -2.44 12.13
CA GLN A 76 4.18 -3.84 12.03
C GLN A 76 4.23 -4.32 10.58
N ILE A 77 4.44 -5.63 10.40
CA ILE A 77 4.34 -6.29 9.09
C ILE A 77 2.88 -6.36 8.72
N ALA A 78 2.43 -5.49 7.81
CA ALA A 78 1.08 -5.50 7.25
C ALA A 78 1.08 -5.74 5.72
N ASP A 79 2.24 -5.93 5.12
CA ASP A 79 2.36 -6.15 3.69
C ASP A 79 2.09 -7.63 3.34
N PHE A 80 1.11 -7.91 2.49
CA PHE A 80 0.72 -9.28 2.15
C PHE A 80 1.82 -10.07 1.44
N ASP A 81 2.69 -9.39 0.69
CA ASP A 81 3.77 -10.06 -0.05
C ASP A 81 4.84 -10.63 0.87
N PHE A 82 4.89 -10.18 2.13
CA PHE A 82 5.74 -10.78 3.16
C PHE A 82 5.61 -12.32 3.19
N TRP A 83 4.38 -12.84 3.09
CA TRP A 83 4.12 -14.26 3.31
C TRP A 83 4.56 -15.15 2.15
N TRP A 84 4.32 -14.73 0.89
CA TRP A 84 4.84 -15.52 -0.23
C TRP A 84 6.36 -15.36 -0.37
N LEU A 85 6.94 -14.20 -0.01
CA LEU A 85 8.40 -14.02 0.06
C LEU A 85 9.02 -14.95 1.11
N TRP A 86 8.40 -15.04 2.28
CA TRP A 86 8.81 -15.97 3.34
C TRP A 86 8.66 -17.43 2.88
N ALA A 87 7.53 -17.78 2.26
CA ALA A 87 7.28 -19.13 1.73
C ALA A 87 8.29 -19.52 0.65
N THR A 88 8.68 -18.56 -0.20
CA THR A 88 9.76 -18.72 -1.19
C THR A 88 11.09 -19.00 -0.49
N GLY A 89 11.39 -18.31 0.61
CA GLY A 89 12.60 -18.54 1.40
C GLY A 89 12.66 -19.94 2.00
N ARG A 90 11.52 -20.41 2.56
CA ARG A 90 11.36 -21.80 3.03
C ARG A 90 11.58 -22.78 1.88
N TYR A 91 10.91 -22.57 0.75
CA TYR A 91 11.05 -23.43 -0.43
C TYR A 91 12.51 -23.51 -0.91
N VAL A 92 13.22 -22.38 -0.96
CA VAL A 92 14.63 -22.33 -1.36
C VAL A 92 15.52 -23.10 -0.39
N ALA A 93 15.26 -23.02 0.91
CA ALA A 93 16.01 -23.75 1.92
C ALA A 93 15.83 -25.27 1.81
N GLU A 94 14.62 -25.72 1.46
CA GLU A 94 14.25 -27.15 1.41
C GLU A 94 14.51 -27.80 0.05
N ASN A 95 14.26 -27.08 -1.05
CA ASN A 95 14.21 -27.63 -2.41
C ASN A 95 15.20 -26.97 -3.38
N GLY A 96 15.88 -25.90 -2.96
CA GLY A 96 16.70 -25.07 -3.84
C GLY A 96 15.90 -24.04 -4.65
N ILE A 97 16.58 -23.36 -5.57
CA ILE A 97 16.02 -22.20 -6.27
C ILE A 97 14.91 -22.65 -7.24
N PRO A 98 13.67 -22.13 -7.11
CA PRO A 98 12.55 -22.56 -7.93
C PRO A 98 12.80 -22.25 -9.41
N ARG A 99 12.33 -23.15 -10.28
CA ARG A 99 12.37 -22.98 -11.74
C ARG A 99 10.99 -22.89 -12.36
N THR A 100 9.98 -23.38 -11.66
CA THR A 100 8.57 -23.33 -12.04
C THR A 100 7.75 -22.88 -10.85
N ASP A 101 6.52 -22.42 -11.10
CA ASP A 101 5.60 -22.10 -10.03
C ASP A 101 5.29 -23.32 -9.15
N ALA A 102 5.21 -23.08 -7.85
CA ALA A 102 4.97 -24.09 -6.81
C ALA A 102 3.79 -23.74 -5.89
N PHE A 103 3.26 -22.51 -5.96
CA PHE A 103 2.26 -22.04 -5.00
C PHE A 103 0.85 -21.91 -5.57
N SER A 104 0.71 -21.73 -6.88
CA SER A 104 -0.61 -21.66 -7.51
C SER A 104 -0.88 -22.85 -8.41
N PHE A 105 -2.11 -23.37 -8.37
CA PHE A 105 -2.52 -24.44 -9.27
C PHE A 105 -2.98 -23.92 -10.65
N ALA A 106 -3.36 -22.64 -10.77
CA ALA A 106 -3.69 -22.07 -12.09
C ALA A 106 -2.47 -21.77 -12.96
N SER A 107 -1.29 -21.64 -12.34
CA SER A 107 0.00 -21.44 -13.04
C SER A 107 0.97 -22.58 -12.83
N GLU A 108 0.48 -23.75 -12.43
CA GLU A 108 1.30 -24.93 -12.18
C GLU A 108 2.20 -25.24 -13.38
N GLY A 109 3.49 -25.44 -13.11
CA GLY A 109 4.50 -25.75 -14.14
C GLY A 109 4.95 -24.56 -15.00
N ARG A 110 4.38 -23.36 -14.84
CA ARG A 110 4.88 -22.17 -15.57
C ARG A 110 6.29 -21.80 -15.12
N PRO A 111 7.19 -21.38 -16.03
CA PRO A 111 8.53 -20.93 -15.66
C PRO A 111 8.49 -19.77 -14.66
N TRP A 112 9.33 -19.84 -13.64
CA TRP A 112 9.47 -18.79 -12.64
C TRP A 112 10.94 -18.39 -12.49
N ILE A 113 11.24 -17.11 -12.76
CA ILE A 113 12.57 -16.53 -12.57
C ILE A 113 12.59 -15.75 -11.25
N GLU A 114 13.05 -16.42 -10.20
CA GLU A 114 13.13 -15.81 -8.87
C GLU A 114 14.52 -15.18 -8.61
N LEU A 115 14.68 -13.90 -8.98
CA LEU A 115 15.90 -13.12 -8.73
C LEU A 115 16.07 -12.64 -7.28
N ARG A 116 15.05 -12.78 -6.44
CA ARG A 116 15.03 -12.36 -5.03
C ARG A 116 15.33 -13.54 -4.09
N TRP A 117 15.75 -14.71 -4.60
CA TRP A 117 15.95 -15.92 -3.81
C TRP A 117 16.84 -15.69 -2.56
N LEU A 118 17.90 -14.89 -2.67
CA LEU A 118 18.79 -14.62 -1.53
C LEU A 118 18.11 -13.73 -0.48
N PHE A 119 17.29 -12.77 -0.91
CA PHE A 119 16.46 -11.98 -0.01
C PHE A 119 15.44 -12.87 0.71
N CYS A 120 14.72 -13.71 -0.04
CA CYS A 120 13.71 -14.61 0.51
C CYS A 120 14.32 -15.57 1.52
N LEU A 121 15.47 -16.18 1.21
CA LEU A 121 16.20 -17.05 2.11
C LEU A 121 16.66 -16.32 3.39
N GLY A 122 17.18 -15.09 3.25
CA GLY A 122 17.55 -14.25 4.39
C GLY A 122 16.36 -13.85 5.25
N LEU A 123 15.21 -13.54 4.64
CA LEU A 123 13.97 -13.21 5.31
C LEU A 123 13.41 -14.39 6.11
N TYR A 124 13.38 -15.57 5.48
CA TYR A 124 13.00 -16.82 6.12
C TYR A 124 13.92 -17.10 7.31
N GLY A 125 15.24 -17.12 7.10
CA GLY A 125 16.21 -17.37 8.16
C GLY A 125 16.14 -16.36 9.31
N ALA A 126 15.92 -15.07 9.03
CA ALA A 126 15.75 -14.04 10.06
C ALA A 126 14.46 -14.24 10.86
N SER A 127 13.36 -14.59 10.18
CA SER A 127 12.06 -14.86 10.83
C SER A 127 12.13 -16.12 11.71
N GLU A 128 12.78 -17.19 11.24
CA GLU A 128 12.92 -18.43 12.02
C GLU A 128 13.85 -18.27 13.23
N THR A 129 14.93 -17.50 13.10
CA THR A 129 15.92 -17.38 14.17
C THR A 129 15.61 -16.29 15.19
N LEU A 130 14.99 -15.19 14.76
CA LEU A 130 14.74 -14.00 15.60
C LEU A 130 13.24 -13.71 15.79
N GLY A 131 12.35 -14.52 15.21
CA GLY A 131 10.92 -14.24 15.14
C GLY A 131 10.58 -13.07 14.22
N TYR A 132 9.29 -12.85 13.97
CA TYR A 132 8.80 -11.72 13.16
C TYR A 132 9.17 -10.35 13.74
N ALA A 133 9.27 -10.25 15.07
CA ALA A 133 9.77 -9.06 15.74
C ALA A 133 11.24 -8.79 15.38
N GLY A 134 12.07 -9.83 15.34
CA GLY A 134 13.46 -9.73 14.91
C GLY A 134 13.61 -9.35 13.44
N ALA A 135 12.79 -9.94 12.55
CA ALA A 135 12.77 -9.56 11.12
C ALA A 135 12.45 -8.06 10.93
N ASN A 136 11.53 -7.51 11.72
CA ASN A 136 11.27 -6.07 11.77
C ASN A 136 12.50 -5.26 12.20
N LEU A 137 13.21 -5.70 13.24
CA LEU A 137 14.42 -5.02 13.71
C LEU A 137 15.56 -5.08 12.70
N VAL A 138 15.70 -6.18 11.96
CA VAL A 138 16.65 -6.30 10.85
C VAL A 138 16.34 -5.26 9.76
N LYS A 139 15.07 -5.11 9.34
CA LYS A 139 14.62 -4.05 8.42
C LYS A 139 15.02 -2.67 8.93
N VAL A 140 14.70 -2.35 10.19
CA VAL A 140 15.03 -1.05 10.80
C VAL A 140 16.54 -0.81 10.81
N GLY A 141 17.33 -1.84 11.14
CA GLY A 141 18.79 -1.80 11.10
C GLY A 141 19.34 -1.53 9.70
N VAL A 142 18.85 -2.23 8.67
CA VAL A 142 19.25 -2.03 7.27
C VAL A 142 18.93 -0.61 6.80
N LEU A 143 17.72 -0.11 7.09
CA LEU A 143 17.33 1.26 6.77
C LEU A 143 18.18 2.29 7.55
N GLY A 144 18.51 2.01 8.82
CA GLY A 144 19.36 2.87 9.64
C GLY A 144 20.80 2.93 9.11
N VAL A 145 21.37 1.80 8.69
CA VAL A 145 22.68 1.74 8.01
C VAL A 145 22.62 2.52 6.70
N THR A 146 21.56 2.35 5.92
CA THR A 146 21.33 3.09 4.66
C THR A 146 21.32 4.60 4.89
N ALA A 147 20.56 5.08 5.87
CA ALA A 147 20.52 6.49 6.24
C ALA A 147 21.89 6.98 6.73
N GLY A 148 22.58 6.19 7.55
CA GLY A 148 23.92 6.50 8.08
C GLY A 148 25.01 6.55 7.00
N LEU A 149 24.92 5.71 5.96
CA LEU A 149 25.80 5.76 4.79
C LEU A 149 25.51 6.97 3.93
N THR A 150 24.23 7.22 3.64
CA THR A 150 23.75 8.38 2.87
C THR A 150 24.25 9.68 3.48
N ALA A 151 24.13 9.82 4.80
CA ALA A 151 24.64 10.98 5.53
C ALA A 151 26.16 11.15 5.41
N ARG A 152 26.91 10.04 5.40
CA ARG A 152 28.38 10.04 5.28
C ARG A 152 28.92 10.31 3.89
N VAL A 153 28.10 10.18 2.83
CA VAL A 153 28.49 10.60 1.47
C VAL A 153 28.83 12.11 1.45
N SER A 154 28.15 12.90 2.29
CA SER A 154 28.39 14.33 2.42
C SER A 154 29.37 14.66 3.55
N ARG A 155 30.51 15.27 3.21
CA ARG A 155 31.54 15.69 4.17
C ARG A 155 31.18 16.93 4.99
N ALA A 156 30.23 17.73 4.53
CA ALA A 156 29.90 19.03 5.09
C ALA A 156 28.52 19.03 5.73
N TRP A 157 28.39 18.27 6.81
CA TRP A 157 27.13 18.13 7.53
C TRP A 157 26.77 19.43 8.26
N SER A 158 25.73 20.11 7.75
CA SER A 158 24.99 21.09 8.54
C SER A 158 23.98 20.37 9.42
N PRO A 159 23.88 20.68 10.72
CA PRO A 159 22.85 20.10 11.56
C PRO A 159 21.42 20.59 11.20
N VAL A 160 21.22 21.91 10.99
CA VAL A 160 19.91 22.45 10.54
C VAL A 160 19.52 21.88 9.18
N ALA A 161 20.37 22.07 8.17
CA ALA A 161 20.06 21.65 6.81
C ALA A 161 19.97 20.12 6.66
N GLY A 162 20.80 19.38 7.40
CA GLY A 162 20.71 17.92 7.52
C GLY A 162 19.39 17.47 8.13
N ALA A 163 18.88 18.16 9.15
CA ALA A 163 17.58 17.85 9.71
C ALA A 163 16.42 18.24 8.79
N ALA A 164 16.48 19.39 8.13
CA ALA A 164 15.43 19.82 7.20
C ALA A 164 15.34 18.89 5.98
N VAL A 165 16.47 18.62 5.32
CA VAL A 165 16.52 17.70 4.17
C VAL A 165 16.25 16.26 4.62
N GLY A 166 16.77 15.85 5.78
CA GLY A 166 16.54 14.53 6.36
C GLY A 166 15.08 14.28 6.72
N LEU A 167 14.39 15.25 7.32
CA LEU A 167 12.96 15.21 7.63
C LEU A 167 12.15 14.93 6.35
N LEU A 168 12.38 15.73 5.30
CA LEU A 168 11.69 15.56 4.02
C LEU A 168 12.03 14.21 3.37
N ALA A 169 13.29 13.79 3.41
CA ALA A 169 13.74 12.51 2.88
C ALA A 169 13.10 11.31 3.61
N ILE A 170 13.03 11.34 4.93
CA ILE A 170 12.38 10.29 5.73
C ILE A 170 10.89 10.23 5.45
N LEU A 171 10.21 11.38 5.45
CA LEU A 171 8.77 11.43 5.17
C LEU A 171 8.44 10.99 3.74
N ALA A 172 9.23 11.42 2.75
CA ALA A 172 9.05 10.99 1.36
C ALA A 172 9.28 9.48 1.16
N ALA A 173 10.23 8.90 1.90
CA ALA A 173 10.53 7.47 1.83
C ALA A 173 9.60 6.60 2.71
N SER A 174 8.85 7.21 3.62
CA SER A 174 8.06 6.51 4.67
C SER A 174 7.13 5.39 4.19
N PRO A 175 6.41 5.49 3.05
CA PRO A 175 5.50 4.42 2.62
C PRO A 175 6.21 3.11 2.30
N ARG A 176 7.54 3.16 2.09
CA ARG A 176 8.38 2.03 1.69
C ARG A 176 9.30 1.52 2.79
N PHE A 177 9.08 1.95 4.03
CA PHE A 177 9.79 1.38 5.18
C PHE A 177 9.14 0.08 5.66
N ILE A 178 8.93 -0.85 4.73
CA ILE A 178 8.30 -2.17 4.91
C ILE A 178 9.28 -3.29 4.57
N ILE A 179 8.99 -4.53 4.99
CA ILE A 179 9.85 -5.68 4.67
C ILE A 179 9.63 -6.08 3.22
N ARG A 180 10.50 -5.58 2.36
CA ARG A 180 10.46 -5.79 0.92
C ARG A 180 11.88 -5.91 0.34
N PRO A 181 12.09 -6.64 -0.77
CA PRO A 181 13.39 -6.76 -1.44
C PRO A 181 14.06 -5.42 -1.77
N GLU A 182 13.27 -4.38 -2.03
CA GLU A 182 13.72 -3.01 -2.31
C GLU A 182 14.58 -2.43 -1.19
N VAL A 183 14.32 -2.79 0.08
CA VAL A 183 15.09 -2.32 1.23
C VAL A 183 16.57 -2.70 1.10
N ALA A 184 16.86 -3.89 0.55
CA ALA A 184 18.23 -4.28 0.25
C ALA A 184 18.83 -3.44 -0.89
N SER A 185 18.03 -3.12 -1.91
CA SER A 185 18.47 -2.24 -3.00
C SER A 185 18.78 -0.82 -2.52
N TYR A 186 18.03 -0.31 -1.54
CA TYR A 186 18.33 0.99 -0.92
C TYR A 186 19.72 0.97 -0.25
N LEU A 187 20.03 -0.11 0.48
CA LEU A 187 21.34 -0.31 1.09
C LEU A 187 22.45 -0.39 0.03
N PHE A 188 22.28 -1.21 -1.01
CA PHE A 188 23.29 -1.33 -2.07
C PHE A 188 23.49 -0.02 -2.82
N PHE A 189 22.42 0.70 -3.13
CA PHE A 189 22.49 2.01 -3.76
C PHE A 189 23.28 3.01 -2.89
N ALA A 190 22.99 3.09 -1.58
CA ALA A 190 23.73 3.93 -0.65
C ALA A 190 25.21 3.52 -0.51
N LEU A 191 25.50 2.21 -0.49
CA LEU A 191 26.88 1.67 -0.49
C LEU A 191 27.63 2.06 -1.78
N PHE A 192 27.00 1.99 -2.94
CA PHE A 192 27.59 2.41 -4.20
C PHE A 192 27.98 3.89 -4.16
N LEU A 193 27.06 4.77 -3.74
CA LEU A 193 27.35 6.20 -3.57
C LEU A 193 28.48 6.44 -2.56
N PHE A 194 28.46 5.72 -1.44
CA PHE A 194 29.50 5.82 -0.41
C PHE A 194 30.88 5.38 -0.90
N LEU A 195 30.97 4.23 -1.59
CA LEU A 195 32.24 3.71 -2.10
C LEU A 195 32.82 4.59 -3.22
N ILE A 196 31.96 5.12 -4.11
CA ILE A 196 32.36 6.10 -5.11
C ILE A 196 32.86 7.38 -4.43
N ALA A 197 32.15 7.86 -3.40
CA ALA A 197 32.62 8.99 -2.62
C ALA A 197 34.01 8.70 -2.02
N ARG A 198 34.20 7.55 -1.37
CA ARG A 198 35.51 7.10 -0.83
C ARG A 198 36.63 7.08 -1.87
N HIS A 199 36.33 6.65 -3.09
CA HIS A 199 37.29 6.66 -4.20
C HIS A 199 37.68 8.09 -4.59
N ARG A 200 36.72 9.01 -4.67
CA ARG A 200 36.98 10.44 -4.93
C ARG A 200 37.88 11.06 -3.86
N GLU A 201 37.85 10.53 -2.65
CA GLU A 201 38.77 10.91 -1.56
C GLU A 201 40.17 10.31 -1.66
N GLY A 202 40.45 9.51 -2.69
CA GLY A 202 41.75 8.88 -2.92
C GLY A 202 41.83 7.40 -2.51
N ASN A 203 40.78 6.80 -1.95
CA ASN A 203 40.78 5.36 -1.65
C ASN A 203 40.46 4.54 -2.91
N ARG A 204 41.49 4.21 -3.69
CA ARG A 204 41.37 3.42 -4.93
C ARG A 204 40.62 2.09 -4.73
N LYS A 205 40.90 1.37 -3.64
CA LYS A 205 40.35 0.03 -3.40
C LYS A 205 38.82 0.04 -3.24
N ALA A 206 38.25 1.15 -2.77
CA ALA A 206 36.81 1.26 -2.55
C ALA A 206 35.99 1.04 -3.84
N LEU A 207 36.50 1.52 -4.98
CA LEU A 207 35.79 1.41 -6.27
C LEU A 207 35.71 -0.03 -6.78
N PHE A 208 36.68 -0.87 -6.43
CA PHE A 208 36.73 -2.28 -6.85
C PHE A 208 35.94 -3.22 -5.93
N LEU A 209 35.26 -2.68 -4.91
CA LEU A 209 34.24 -3.41 -4.16
C LEU A 209 32.86 -3.36 -4.84
N LEU A 210 32.65 -2.46 -5.81
CA LEU A 210 31.37 -2.37 -6.53
C LEU A 210 30.98 -3.70 -7.22
N PRO A 211 31.86 -4.40 -7.95
CA PRO A 211 31.51 -5.67 -8.58
C PRO A 211 31.14 -6.75 -7.54
N VAL A 212 31.82 -6.77 -6.39
CA VAL A 212 31.52 -7.74 -5.31
C VAL A 212 30.13 -7.51 -4.74
N LEU A 213 29.79 -6.25 -4.45
CA LEU A 213 28.44 -5.89 -4.01
C LEU A 213 27.39 -6.18 -5.08
N GLN A 214 27.73 -6.01 -6.36
CA GLN A 214 26.82 -6.27 -7.47
C GLN A 214 26.42 -7.75 -7.57
N VAL A 215 27.35 -8.68 -7.31
CA VAL A 215 27.04 -10.13 -7.28
C VAL A 215 25.97 -10.42 -6.22
N VAL A 216 26.06 -9.78 -5.06
CA VAL A 216 25.04 -9.95 -4.02
C VAL A 216 23.74 -9.28 -4.45
N TRP A 217 23.80 -8.06 -4.99
CA TRP A 217 22.62 -7.28 -5.38
C TRP A 217 21.78 -7.99 -6.44
N VAL A 218 22.39 -8.57 -7.49
CA VAL A 218 21.66 -9.26 -8.57
C VAL A 218 20.93 -10.52 -8.11
N ASN A 219 21.36 -11.13 -7.00
CA ASN A 219 20.70 -12.28 -6.38
C ASN A 219 19.69 -11.90 -5.28
N THR A 220 19.55 -10.60 -4.99
CA THR A 220 18.69 -10.09 -3.91
C THR A 220 17.47 -9.36 -4.46
N HIS A 221 17.58 -8.65 -5.59
CA HIS A 221 16.48 -7.84 -6.10
C HIS A 221 16.58 -7.54 -7.61
N THR A 222 15.43 -7.37 -8.26
CA THR A 222 15.30 -7.14 -9.72
C THR A 222 15.82 -5.77 -10.18
N ILE A 223 15.90 -4.77 -9.30
CA ILE A 223 16.40 -3.41 -9.61
C ILE A 223 17.95 -3.32 -9.60
N PHE A 224 18.66 -4.45 -9.60
CA PHE A 224 20.13 -4.50 -9.62
C PHE A 224 20.79 -3.72 -10.77
N ILE A 225 20.05 -3.45 -11.86
CA ILE A 225 20.49 -2.66 -13.03
C ILE A 225 20.95 -1.25 -12.63
N LEU A 226 20.48 -0.72 -11.50
CA LEU A 226 20.95 0.58 -10.99
C LEU A 226 22.45 0.61 -10.68
N GLY A 227 23.05 -0.51 -10.27
CA GLY A 227 24.48 -0.55 -9.95
C GLY A 227 25.37 -0.15 -11.12
N PRO A 228 25.31 -0.84 -12.28
CA PRO A 228 26.00 -0.43 -13.50
C PRO A 228 25.67 1.00 -13.94
N LEU A 229 24.42 1.45 -13.83
CA LEU A 229 24.03 2.81 -14.21
C LEU A 229 24.68 3.89 -13.33
N VAL A 230 24.77 3.66 -12.02
CA VAL A 230 25.48 4.56 -11.09
C VAL A 230 26.99 4.55 -11.37
N ALA A 231 27.57 3.38 -11.63
CA ALA A 231 28.98 3.29 -12.04
C ALA A 231 29.24 4.03 -13.37
N LEU A 232 28.31 3.96 -14.33
CA LEU A 232 28.38 4.69 -15.59
C LEU A 232 28.27 6.21 -15.38
N ALA A 233 27.37 6.67 -14.50
CA ALA A 233 27.29 8.08 -14.12
C ALA A 233 28.62 8.57 -13.52
N TYR A 234 29.32 7.71 -12.76
CA TYR A 234 30.65 8.03 -12.25
C TYR A 234 31.72 8.08 -13.34
N VAL A 235 31.67 7.18 -14.33
CA VAL A 235 32.51 7.27 -15.53
C VAL A 235 32.29 8.63 -16.19
N ALA A 236 31.05 9.02 -16.49
CA ALA A 236 30.74 10.32 -17.10
C ALA A 236 31.32 11.49 -16.28
N HIS A 237 31.20 11.45 -14.95
CA HIS A 237 31.82 12.44 -14.08
C HIS A 237 33.34 12.52 -14.24
N THR A 238 34.07 11.40 -14.31
CA THR A 238 35.55 11.44 -14.50
C THR A 238 36.00 12.03 -15.84
N TRP A 239 35.11 12.08 -16.83
CA TRP A 239 35.37 12.70 -18.13
C TRP A 239 35.03 14.19 -18.14
N LEU A 240 33.96 14.58 -17.44
CA LEU A 240 33.49 15.97 -17.35
C LEU A 240 34.21 16.79 -16.26
N ALA A 241 34.70 16.14 -15.20
CA ALA A 241 35.40 16.79 -14.10
C ALA A 241 36.77 17.34 -14.54
N ASN A 242 37.05 18.57 -14.13
CA ASN A 242 38.31 19.24 -14.40
C ASN A 242 39.37 18.86 -13.34
N GLU A 243 40.06 17.73 -13.55
CA GLU A 243 41.13 17.25 -12.66
C GLU A 243 42.49 17.77 -13.14
N PRO A 244 43.15 18.74 -12.48
CA PRO A 244 44.36 19.39 -13.01
C PRO A 244 45.54 18.43 -13.20
N ASP A 245 45.68 17.41 -12.36
CA ASP A 245 46.73 16.39 -12.49
C ASP A 245 46.37 15.37 -13.59
N ALA A 246 47.13 15.38 -14.69
CA ALA A 246 46.91 14.51 -15.85
C ALA A 246 47.08 13.01 -15.52
N ASN A 247 48.04 12.66 -14.66
CA ASN A 247 48.28 11.26 -14.28
C ASN A 247 47.14 10.75 -13.39
N LEU A 248 46.71 11.55 -12.42
CA LEU A 248 45.56 11.24 -11.57
C LEU A 248 44.27 11.15 -12.38
N ARG A 249 44.07 12.08 -13.33
CA ARG A 249 42.91 12.09 -14.25
C ARG A 249 42.84 10.81 -15.07
N MET A 250 43.93 10.43 -15.74
CA MET A 250 43.99 9.21 -16.55
C MET A 250 43.74 7.96 -15.70
N ARG A 251 44.36 7.90 -14.51
CA ARG A 251 44.17 6.78 -13.57
C ARG A 251 42.71 6.66 -13.13
N ARG A 252 42.08 7.76 -12.69
CA ARG A 252 40.67 7.77 -12.26
C ARG A 252 39.73 7.34 -13.37
N ARG A 253 39.96 7.77 -14.62
CA ARG A 253 39.18 7.33 -15.79
C ARG A 253 39.31 5.83 -16.05
N LYS A 254 40.55 5.30 -16.01
CA LYS A 254 40.80 3.85 -16.18
C LYS A 254 40.17 3.03 -15.06
N ASP A 255 40.34 3.46 -13.80
CA ASP A 255 39.76 2.79 -12.64
C ASP A 255 38.22 2.80 -12.72
N ALA A 256 37.61 3.92 -13.12
CA ALA A 256 36.16 4.03 -13.30
C ALA A 256 35.63 3.14 -14.44
N LEU A 257 36.28 3.14 -15.60
CA LEU A 257 35.90 2.29 -16.74
C LEU A 257 36.02 0.80 -16.38
N LEU A 258 37.12 0.41 -15.73
CA LEU A 258 37.33 -0.98 -15.32
C LEU A 258 36.31 -1.40 -14.26
N ALA A 259 36.06 -0.58 -13.24
CA ALA A 259 35.06 -0.87 -12.22
C ALA A 259 33.65 -0.97 -12.82
N PHE A 260 33.28 -0.09 -13.75
CA PHE A 260 32.02 -0.19 -14.49
C PHE A 260 31.92 -1.52 -15.27
N GLY A 261 32.93 -1.86 -16.06
CA GLY A 261 32.93 -3.11 -16.83
C GLY A 261 32.82 -4.36 -15.95
N LEU A 262 33.59 -4.41 -14.86
CA LEU A 262 33.50 -5.52 -13.89
C LEU A 262 32.15 -5.58 -13.19
N THR A 263 31.55 -4.42 -12.87
CA THR A 263 30.20 -4.35 -12.26
C THR A 263 29.15 -4.85 -13.26
N ALA A 264 29.24 -4.49 -14.54
CA ALA A 264 28.34 -4.99 -15.56
C ALA A 264 28.46 -6.52 -15.74
N ILE A 265 29.68 -7.07 -15.73
CA ILE A 265 29.91 -8.51 -15.79
C ILE A 265 29.38 -9.21 -14.53
N ALA A 266 29.55 -8.61 -13.35
CA ALA A 266 29.10 -9.18 -12.08
C ALA A 266 27.58 -9.43 -12.02
N CYS A 267 26.77 -8.69 -12.79
CA CYS A 267 25.34 -8.96 -12.93
C CYS A 267 25.03 -10.35 -13.53
N LEU A 268 25.96 -10.94 -14.28
CA LEU A 268 25.77 -12.28 -14.87
C LEU A 268 25.98 -13.41 -13.85
N ILE A 269 26.48 -13.10 -12.65
CA ILE A 269 26.75 -14.08 -11.60
C ILE A 269 25.46 -14.31 -10.80
N ASN A 270 24.53 -15.03 -11.41
CA ASN A 270 23.25 -15.43 -10.83
C ASN A 270 22.78 -16.77 -11.48
N PRO A 271 21.82 -17.50 -10.88
CA PRO A 271 21.34 -18.80 -11.39
C PRO A 271 20.71 -18.81 -12.78
N TYR A 272 20.48 -17.63 -13.37
CA TYR A 272 19.81 -17.42 -14.66
C TYR A 272 20.73 -16.74 -15.70
N GLY A 273 21.96 -16.38 -15.32
CA GLY A 273 22.94 -15.75 -16.21
C GLY A 273 22.39 -14.49 -16.88
N PHE A 274 22.38 -14.47 -18.22
CA PHE A 274 21.85 -13.37 -19.02
C PHE A 274 20.32 -13.23 -18.95
N GLY A 275 19.59 -14.30 -18.60
CA GLY A 275 18.13 -14.28 -18.48
C GLY A 275 17.62 -13.28 -17.42
N SER A 276 18.46 -12.90 -16.46
CA SER A 276 18.12 -11.87 -15.47
C SER A 276 17.94 -10.48 -16.09
N TYR A 277 18.67 -10.16 -17.16
CA TYR A 277 18.52 -8.89 -17.87
C TYR A 277 17.23 -8.84 -18.67
N THR A 278 16.95 -9.88 -19.45
CA THR A 278 15.72 -9.96 -20.25
C THR A 278 14.50 -9.92 -19.35
N PHE A 279 14.53 -10.65 -18.22
CA PHE A 279 13.47 -10.65 -17.23
C PHE A 279 13.27 -9.28 -16.57
N ALA A 280 14.35 -8.62 -16.15
CA ALA A 280 14.24 -7.28 -15.58
C ALA A 280 13.61 -6.29 -16.57
N PHE A 281 14.03 -6.30 -17.84
CA PHE A 281 13.42 -5.47 -18.87
C PHE A 281 11.96 -5.82 -19.16
N GLN A 282 11.62 -7.11 -19.24
CA GLN A 282 10.26 -7.60 -19.45
C GLN A 282 9.32 -7.11 -18.36
N ILE A 283 9.71 -7.28 -17.09
CA ILE A 283 8.94 -6.78 -15.95
C ILE A 283 8.72 -5.26 -16.05
N PHE A 284 9.77 -4.50 -16.40
CA PHE A 284 9.64 -3.05 -16.54
C PHE A 284 8.69 -2.64 -17.68
N SER A 285 8.64 -3.39 -18.78
CA SER A 285 7.69 -3.13 -19.88
C SER A 285 6.27 -3.56 -19.52
N GLU A 286 6.09 -4.77 -18.99
CA GLU A 286 4.78 -5.34 -18.67
C GLU A 286 4.09 -4.55 -17.56
N MET A 287 4.82 -4.14 -16.51
CA MET A 287 4.24 -3.33 -15.45
C MET A 287 3.84 -1.91 -15.87
N ARG A 288 4.34 -1.39 -17.00
CA ARG A 288 4.10 0.00 -17.43
C ARG A 288 2.86 0.13 -18.31
N ASP A 289 2.66 -0.82 -19.20
CA ASP A 289 1.66 -0.73 -20.27
C ASP A 289 0.49 -1.74 -20.05
N SER A 290 0.29 -2.24 -18.83
CA SER A 290 -0.74 -3.23 -18.46
C SER A 290 -1.76 -2.71 -17.44
N ILE A 291 -2.81 -3.51 -17.22
CA ILE A 291 -3.80 -3.32 -16.14
C ILE A 291 -3.15 -3.18 -14.74
N TYR A 292 -1.95 -3.71 -14.52
CA TYR A 292 -1.25 -3.60 -13.24
C TYR A 292 -0.86 -2.16 -12.92
N ALA A 293 -0.45 -1.39 -13.93
CA ALA A 293 -0.05 0.00 -13.79
C ALA A 293 -1.18 0.87 -13.22
N THR A 294 -2.42 0.54 -13.58
CA THR A 294 -3.61 1.26 -13.14
C THR A 294 -4.20 0.68 -11.87
N SER A 295 -4.17 -0.64 -11.65
CA SER A 295 -4.75 -1.26 -10.46
C SER A 295 -3.86 -1.18 -9.20
N ILE A 296 -2.54 -1.08 -9.35
CA ILE A 296 -1.60 -1.12 -8.21
C ILE A 296 -1.10 0.27 -7.89
N ALA A 297 -1.55 0.82 -6.76
CA ALA A 297 -1.22 2.17 -6.28
C ALA A 297 0.29 2.46 -6.27
N GLU A 298 1.07 1.43 -6.00
CA GLU A 298 2.51 1.44 -5.85
C GLU A 298 3.27 1.72 -7.17
N LEU A 299 2.68 1.34 -8.31
CA LEU A 299 3.25 1.51 -9.65
C LEU A 299 2.90 2.88 -10.25
N ARG A 300 1.88 3.54 -9.72
CA ARG A 300 1.41 4.86 -10.15
C ARG A 300 2.36 5.99 -9.74
N GLY A 301 2.28 7.11 -10.46
CA GLY A 301 3.00 8.33 -10.15
C GLY A 301 2.41 9.03 -8.92
N PRO A 302 3.18 9.90 -8.23
CA PRO A 302 2.69 10.64 -7.07
C PRO A 302 1.47 11.54 -7.37
N PHE A 303 1.33 12.01 -8.60
CA PHE A 303 0.19 12.87 -8.99
C PHE A 303 -1.10 12.08 -9.21
N ASP A 304 -1.00 10.80 -9.61
CA ASP A 304 -2.15 9.93 -9.85
C ASP A 304 -2.84 9.50 -8.54
N LEU A 305 -2.08 9.49 -7.43
CA LEU A 305 -2.59 9.21 -6.08
C LEU A 305 -3.15 10.48 -5.39
N GLY A 306 -2.89 11.65 -5.95
CA GLY A 306 -3.28 12.94 -5.38
C GLY A 306 -2.36 13.46 -4.27
N LEU A 307 -2.53 14.74 -3.93
CA LEU A 307 -1.71 15.45 -2.93
C LEU A 307 -2.18 15.23 -1.49
N GLY A 308 -2.97 14.19 -1.21
CA GLY A 308 -3.47 13.90 0.14
C GLY A 308 -2.37 13.47 1.10
N PHE A 309 -1.43 12.66 0.61
CA PHE A 309 -0.43 11.97 1.41
C PHE A 309 0.74 12.86 1.86
N VAL A 310 1.14 12.74 3.13
CA VAL A 310 2.30 13.41 3.74
C VAL A 310 3.59 13.05 2.98
N SER A 311 3.73 11.80 2.56
CA SER A 311 4.90 11.33 1.80
C SER A 311 5.03 12.02 0.43
N ILE A 312 3.92 12.21 -0.28
CA ILE A 312 3.88 12.89 -1.59
C ILE A 312 4.19 14.38 -1.41
N LYS A 313 3.59 15.04 -0.41
CA LYS A 313 3.91 16.44 -0.07
C LYS A 313 5.40 16.60 0.26
N ALA A 314 5.95 15.67 1.05
CA ALA A 314 7.38 15.67 1.41
C ALA A 314 8.28 15.43 0.19
N LEU A 315 7.89 14.55 -0.74
CA LEU A 315 8.59 14.33 -2.00
C LEU A 315 8.66 15.60 -2.84
N LEU A 316 7.52 16.29 -3.01
CA LEU A 316 7.45 17.53 -3.79
C LEU A 316 8.28 18.63 -3.14
N ALA A 317 8.17 18.80 -1.82
CA ALA A 317 8.98 19.74 -1.07
C ALA A 317 10.48 19.44 -1.21
N LEU A 318 10.87 18.16 -1.13
CA LEU A 318 12.25 17.73 -1.33
C LEU A 318 12.74 18.03 -2.74
N GLY A 319 11.92 17.75 -3.77
CA GLY A 319 12.21 18.06 -5.16
C GLY A 319 12.44 19.54 -5.40
N VAL A 320 11.56 20.40 -4.87
CA VAL A 320 11.70 21.86 -4.94
C VAL A 320 12.96 22.33 -4.23
N VAL A 321 13.22 21.85 -3.01
CA VAL A 321 14.44 22.20 -2.24
C VAL A 321 15.70 21.81 -3.01
N VAL A 322 15.76 20.60 -3.57
CA VAL A 322 16.88 20.12 -4.38
C VAL A 322 17.08 20.98 -5.64
N ALA A 323 16.00 21.30 -6.35
CA ALA A 323 16.05 22.14 -7.55
C ALA A 323 16.57 23.56 -7.24
N LEU A 324 16.06 24.18 -6.17
CA LEU A 324 16.51 25.52 -5.73
C LEU A 324 17.98 25.52 -5.31
N ILE A 325 18.44 24.49 -4.60
CA ILE A 325 19.86 24.34 -4.24
C ILE A 325 20.72 24.16 -5.49
N GLY A 326 20.26 23.35 -6.45
CA GLY A 326 20.95 23.15 -7.72
C GLY A 326 21.06 24.44 -8.53
N LEU A 327 19.98 25.20 -8.64
CA LEU A 327 19.94 26.52 -9.28
C LEU A 327 20.86 27.52 -8.58
N ALA A 328 20.83 27.59 -7.25
CA ALA A 328 21.71 28.47 -6.49
C ALA A 328 23.19 28.09 -6.65
N SER A 329 23.48 26.81 -6.87
CA SER A 329 24.84 26.27 -6.94
C SER A 329 25.30 25.96 -8.37
N TYR A 330 24.60 26.45 -9.40
CA TYR A 330 24.75 26.00 -10.79
C TYR A 330 26.18 26.05 -11.34
N ARG A 331 26.99 27.02 -10.87
CA ARG A 331 28.39 27.19 -11.28
C ARG A 331 29.37 26.19 -10.65
N ARG A 332 28.94 25.48 -9.61
CA ARG A 332 29.76 24.55 -8.82
C ARG A 332 29.07 23.19 -8.68
N LEU A 333 28.27 22.80 -9.66
CA LEU A 333 27.52 21.55 -9.59
C LEU A 333 28.45 20.33 -9.61
N ASP A 334 28.22 19.43 -8.68
CA ASP A 334 28.77 18.08 -8.74
C ASP A 334 28.01 17.27 -9.79
N VAL A 335 28.64 17.07 -10.95
CA VAL A 335 28.05 16.38 -12.10
C VAL A 335 27.59 14.96 -11.76
N PHE A 336 28.33 14.23 -10.91
CA PHE A 336 27.95 12.87 -10.54
C PHE A 336 26.66 12.87 -9.72
N LEU A 337 26.63 13.68 -8.67
CA LEU A 337 25.45 13.80 -7.81
C LEU A 337 24.26 14.36 -8.60
N LEU A 338 24.48 15.32 -9.50
CA LEU A 338 23.42 15.85 -10.35
C LEU A 338 22.78 14.76 -11.23
N ILE A 339 23.59 13.98 -11.95
CA ILE A 339 23.08 12.91 -12.84
C ILE A 339 22.28 11.90 -12.03
N VAL A 340 22.82 11.42 -10.90
CA VAL A 340 22.17 10.42 -10.05
C VAL A 340 20.88 10.97 -9.45
N THR A 341 20.91 12.18 -8.87
CA THR A 341 19.74 12.80 -8.26
C THR A 341 18.65 13.09 -9.29
N ALA A 342 19.00 13.60 -10.48
CA ALA A 342 18.04 13.86 -11.55
C ALA A 342 17.41 12.56 -12.09
N ALA A 343 18.21 11.51 -12.28
CA ALA A 343 17.71 10.21 -12.71
C ALA A 343 16.75 9.60 -11.67
N MET A 344 17.10 9.64 -10.39
CA MET A 344 16.23 9.11 -9.34
C MET A 344 14.98 9.97 -9.14
N ALA A 345 15.08 11.30 -9.31
CA ALA A 345 13.91 12.19 -9.31
C ALA A 345 12.92 11.76 -10.39
N TYR A 346 13.39 11.59 -11.63
CA TYR A 346 12.56 11.12 -12.74
C TYR A 346 11.85 9.80 -12.41
N LEU A 347 12.57 8.82 -11.84
CA LEU A 347 11.97 7.54 -11.45
C LEU A 347 10.95 7.68 -10.31
N ALA A 348 11.20 8.53 -9.32
CA ALA A 348 10.29 8.80 -8.21
C ALA A 348 8.99 9.48 -8.67
N PHE A 349 9.07 10.37 -9.66
CA PHE A 349 7.88 10.99 -10.27
C PHE A 349 7.12 10.03 -11.19
N LYS A 350 7.78 9.01 -11.74
CA LYS A 350 7.12 7.96 -12.50
C LYS A 350 6.40 6.93 -11.65
N SER A 351 6.95 6.58 -10.49
CA SER A 351 6.36 5.56 -9.62
C SER A 351 6.73 5.78 -8.16
N VAL A 352 5.73 5.71 -7.29
CA VAL A 352 5.87 5.89 -5.84
C VAL A 352 6.89 4.93 -5.22
N ARG A 353 7.07 3.72 -5.78
CA ARG A 353 8.09 2.76 -5.30
C ARG A 353 9.52 3.27 -5.35
N ASN A 354 9.81 4.27 -6.20
CA ASN A 354 11.15 4.83 -6.38
C ASN A 354 11.43 6.05 -5.50
N MET A 355 10.46 6.55 -4.72
CA MET A 355 10.65 7.71 -3.84
C MET A 355 11.86 7.57 -2.88
N PRO A 356 12.11 6.40 -2.24
CA PRO A 356 13.28 6.27 -1.35
C PRO A 356 14.62 6.40 -2.08
N LEU A 357 14.74 5.93 -3.33
CA LEU A 357 15.97 6.08 -4.11
C LEU A 357 16.26 7.56 -4.40
N PHE A 358 15.22 8.35 -4.69
CA PHE A 358 15.38 9.80 -4.82
C PHE A 358 15.77 10.43 -3.48
N ALA A 359 15.14 10.06 -2.38
CA ALA A 359 15.50 10.55 -1.04
C ALA A 359 16.99 10.28 -0.71
N ILE A 360 17.48 9.07 -1.00
CA ILE A 360 18.88 8.67 -0.81
C ILE A 360 19.83 9.47 -1.71
N ALA A 361 19.46 9.76 -2.95
CA ALA A 361 20.28 10.57 -3.86
C ALA A 361 20.22 12.08 -3.55
N ALA A 362 19.07 12.57 -3.09
CA ALA A 362 18.81 13.99 -2.81
C ALA A 362 19.59 14.49 -1.59
N VAL A 363 19.69 13.68 -0.53
CA VAL A 363 20.37 14.07 0.71
C VAL A 363 21.85 14.42 0.46
N PRO A 364 22.67 13.56 -0.19
CA PRO A 364 24.04 13.91 -0.50
C PRO A 364 24.17 15.12 -1.42
N PHE A 365 23.34 15.20 -2.46
CA PHE A 365 23.34 16.33 -3.38
C PHE A 365 23.06 17.65 -2.64
N ALA A 366 21.97 17.73 -1.88
CA ALA A 366 21.58 18.94 -1.17
C ALA A 366 22.67 19.37 -0.19
N LEU A 367 23.16 18.46 0.65
CA LEU A 367 24.15 18.79 1.68
C LEU A 367 25.51 19.18 1.11
N HIS A 368 25.94 18.53 0.03
CA HIS A 368 27.18 18.90 -0.67
C HIS A 368 27.11 20.35 -1.19
N HIS A 369 26.00 20.73 -1.83
CA HIS A 369 25.87 22.05 -2.44
C HIS A 369 25.57 23.16 -1.42
N ILE A 370 24.78 22.88 -0.38
CA ILE A 370 24.56 23.81 0.75
C ILE A 370 25.88 24.21 1.41
N ALA A 371 26.83 23.28 1.52
CA ALA A 371 28.13 23.57 2.08
C ALA A 371 28.91 24.63 1.28
N HIS A 372 28.83 24.58 -0.04
CA HIS A 372 29.46 25.58 -0.91
C HIS A 372 28.77 26.94 -0.81
N LEU A 373 27.42 26.97 -0.74
CA LEU A 373 26.65 28.21 -0.59
C LEU A 373 26.96 28.93 0.74
N ARG A 374 27.35 28.20 1.79
CA ARG A 374 27.76 28.79 3.08
C ARG A 374 29.05 29.57 3.05
N GLU A 375 29.88 29.36 2.03
CA GLU A 375 31.10 30.15 1.85
C GLU A 375 30.77 31.56 1.35
N GLU A 376 29.54 31.84 0.91
CA GLU A 376 29.14 33.17 0.45
C GLU A 376 28.79 34.13 1.60
N PRO A 377 29.39 35.34 1.65
CA PRO A 377 29.23 36.27 2.78
C PRO A 377 27.77 36.68 3.07
N ARG A 378 26.95 36.86 2.03
CA ARG A 378 25.53 37.20 2.16
C ARG A 378 24.74 36.08 2.85
N MET A 379 25.05 34.83 2.51
CA MET A 379 24.42 33.65 3.09
C MET A 379 24.85 33.46 4.55
N GLN A 380 26.11 33.75 4.89
CA GLN A 380 26.58 33.69 6.27
C GLN A 380 25.84 34.67 7.20
N ALA A 381 25.57 35.89 6.73
CA ALA A 381 24.83 36.88 7.51
C ALA A 381 23.39 36.45 7.79
N LEU A 382 22.69 35.92 6.77
CA LEU A 382 21.33 35.40 6.89
C LEU A 382 21.24 34.20 7.85
N LEU A 383 22.17 33.24 7.70
CA LEU A 383 22.22 32.04 8.53
C LEU A 383 22.58 32.32 9.99
N ARG A 384 23.26 33.44 10.30
CA ARG A 384 23.65 33.78 11.68
C ARG A 384 22.47 34.26 12.52
N ASN A 385 21.57 35.06 11.95
CA ASN A 385 20.50 35.73 12.71
C ASN A 385 19.25 34.86 12.93
N GLY A 386 18.98 33.88 12.05
CA GLY A 386 17.81 32.98 12.14
C GLY A 386 18.09 31.57 12.66
N ARG A 387 19.34 31.28 13.05
CA ARG A 387 19.83 29.91 13.30
C ARG A 387 19.03 29.14 14.36
N LEU A 388 18.80 29.76 15.52
CA LEU A 388 18.13 29.11 16.65
C LEU A 388 16.66 28.83 16.34
N ALA A 389 15.97 29.78 15.69
CA ALA A 389 14.60 29.58 15.23
C ALA A 389 14.52 28.43 14.22
N ALA A 390 15.44 28.36 13.26
CA ALA A 390 15.49 27.27 12.28
C ALA A 390 15.73 25.90 12.94
N TYR A 391 16.56 25.82 13.98
CA TYR A 391 16.71 24.61 14.78
C TYR A 391 15.43 24.22 15.51
N ALA A 392 14.80 25.18 16.19
CA ALA A 392 13.58 24.94 16.94
C ALA A 392 12.46 24.43 16.02
N VAL A 393 12.30 25.04 14.84
CA VAL A 393 11.32 24.61 13.83
C VAL A 393 11.63 23.21 13.32
N ALA A 394 12.89 22.90 12.97
CA ALA A 394 13.27 21.58 12.47
C ALA A 394 13.07 20.48 13.53
N ILE A 395 13.45 20.74 14.79
CA ILE A 395 13.24 19.81 15.91
C ILE A 395 11.74 19.62 16.15
N ALA A 396 10.97 20.71 16.24
CA ALA A 396 9.54 20.66 16.47
C ALA A 396 8.82 19.87 15.37
N ALA A 397 9.18 20.08 14.10
CA ALA A 397 8.63 19.31 12.98
C ALA A 397 8.98 17.82 13.05
N CYS A 398 10.23 17.47 13.36
CA CYS A 398 10.63 16.08 13.54
C CYS A 398 9.87 15.41 14.68
N LEU A 399 9.77 16.07 15.84
CA LEU A 399 9.06 15.54 17.01
C LEU A 399 7.55 15.45 16.78
N PHE A 400 6.96 16.42 16.08
CA PHE A 400 5.56 16.40 15.68
C PHE A 400 5.28 15.16 14.81
N TYR A 401 5.99 14.99 13.70
CA TYR A 401 5.77 13.82 12.83
C TYR A 401 6.15 12.51 13.52
N ALA A 402 7.20 12.48 14.34
CA ALA A 402 7.53 11.28 15.12
C ALA A 402 6.36 10.86 16.01
N GLN A 403 5.74 11.82 16.70
CA GLN A 403 4.56 11.55 17.53
C GLN A 403 3.37 11.08 16.69
N GLN A 404 3.09 11.73 15.55
CA GLN A 404 1.97 11.38 14.68
C GLN A 404 2.08 9.95 14.14
N PHE A 405 3.27 9.53 13.70
CA PHE A 405 3.52 8.16 13.23
C PHE A 405 3.53 7.14 14.36
N ALA A 406 4.17 7.43 15.49
CA ALA A 406 4.24 6.52 16.64
C ALA A 406 2.87 6.25 17.30
N THR A 407 1.88 7.10 16.99
CA THR A 407 0.51 7.00 17.50
C THR A 407 -0.52 6.65 16.42
N ASN A 408 -0.08 6.15 15.26
CA ASN A 408 -0.93 5.72 14.15
C ASN A 408 -1.78 6.82 13.49
N ARG A 409 -1.60 8.10 13.83
CA ARG A 409 -2.50 9.17 13.37
C ARG A 409 -2.40 9.40 11.88
N VAL A 410 -1.18 9.49 11.35
CA VAL A 410 -0.95 9.63 9.90
C VAL A 410 -1.45 8.39 9.18
N GLN A 411 -1.16 7.20 9.71
CA GLN A 411 -1.56 5.94 9.11
C GLN A 411 -3.08 5.81 9.03
N VAL A 412 -3.81 6.08 10.12
CA VAL A 412 -5.28 6.01 10.12
C VAL A 412 -5.91 7.12 9.27
N ALA A 413 -5.37 8.34 9.30
CA ALA A 413 -5.88 9.44 8.49
C ALA A 413 -5.76 9.14 6.98
N GLU A 414 -4.63 8.57 6.55
CA GLU A 414 -4.32 8.25 5.15
C GLU A 414 -4.75 6.83 4.74
N GLY A 415 -5.31 6.02 5.64
CA GLY A 415 -5.72 4.64 5.36
C GLY A 415 -4.57 3.68 5.10
N LEU A 416 -3.39 3.92 5.68
CA LEU A 416 -2.20 3.08 5.52
C LEU A 416 -2.23 1.88 6.47
N PRO A 417 -1.88 0.66 6.00
CA PRO A 417 -1.93 -0.56 6.81
C PRO A 417 -0.75 -0.71 7.79
N ASN A 418 0.36 -0.02 7.55
CA ASN A 418 1.61 -0.18 8.32
C ASN A 418 1.59 0.61 9.64
N LEU A 419 0.78 0.15 10.60
CA LEU A 419 0.67 0.75 11.93
C LEU A 419 1.98 0.65 12.72
N ALA A 420 2.21 1.58 13.65
CA ALA A 420 3.38 1.60 14.51
C ALA A 420 3.38 0.40 15.47
N GLY A 421 4.51 -0.31 15.49
CA GLY A 421 4.68 -1.51 16.30
C GLY A 421 5.75 -2.43 15.76
N ILE A 422 5.90 -3.57 16.41
CA ILE A 422 6.86 -4.62 16.06
C ILE A 422 6.08 -5.93 15.94
N GLY A 423 6.49 -6.79 15.01
CA GLY A 423 5.83 -8.07 14.77
C GLY A 423 4.85 -7.99 13.59
N VAL A 424 3.95 -8.96 13.55
CA VAL A 424 2.89 -9.06 12.52
C VAL A 424 1.75 -8.11 12.89
N ALA A 425 1.12 -7.49 11.90
CA ALA A 425 -0.07 -6.69 12.12
C ALA A 425 -1.23 -7.58 12.55
N GLU A 426 -1.83 -7.26 13.69
CA GLU A 426 -3.04 -7.90 14.19
C GLU A 426 -4.24 -7.51 13.32
N HIS A 427 -5.23 -8.39 13.20
CA HIS A 427 -6.48 -8.14 12.46
C HIS A 427 -6.26 -7.74 11.00
N HIS A 428 -5.21 -8.27 10.36
CA HIS A 428 -4.85 -7.92 8.98
C HIS A 428 -4.72 -9.10 8.02
N PHE A 429 -4.26 -10.26 8.50
CA PHE A 429 -4.06 -11.46 7.68
C PHE A 429 -5.12 -12.52 7.98
N ALA A 430 -5.39 -13.40 7.02
CA ALA A 430 -6.32 -14.52 7.13
C ALA A 430 -5.78 -15.66 8.03
N GLN A 431 -5.25 -15.31 9.20
CA GLN A 431 -4.63 -16.24 10.14
C GLN A 431 -5.66 -17.20 10.73
N GLY A 432 -6.77 -16.68 11.27
CA GLY A 432 -7.79 -17.51 11.88
C GLY A 432 -8.47 -18.43 10.87
N ALA A 433 -8.71 -17.95 9.64
CA ALA A 433 -9.19 -18.80 8.55
C ALA A 433 -8.23 -19.96 8.21
N ALA A 434 -6.92 -19.68 8.14
CA ALA A 434 -5.92 -20.73 7.90
C ALA A 434 -5.83 -21.73 9.07
N GLU A 435 -5.89 -21.25 10.31
CA GLU A 435 -5.90 -22.08 11.52
C GLU A 435 -7.14 -22.98 11.55
N TYR A 436 -8.32 -22.44 11.22
CA TYR A 436 -9.55 -23.21 11.12
C TYR A 436 -9.42 -24.37 10.11
N LEU A 437 -8.88 -24.12 8.92
CA LEU A 437 -8.69 -25.17 7.91
C LEU A 437 -7.76 -26.29 8.42
N ILE A 438 -6.67 -25.92 9.10
CA ILE A 438 -5.69 -26.88 9.66
C ILE A 438 -6.32 -27.70 10.79
N GLU A 439 -6.96 -27.05 11.76
CA GLU A 439 -7.54 -27.70 12.95
C GLU A 439 -8.67 -28.66 12.59
N ASN A 440 -9.43 -28.35 11.53
CA ASN A 440 -10.55 -29.17 11.08
C ASN A 440 -10.18 -30.13 9.93
N GLY A 441 -8.90 -30.19 9.52
CA GLY A 441 -8.42 -31.08 8.46
C GLY A 441 -9.13 -30.86 7.12
N VAL A 442 -9.42 -29.61 6.77
CA VAL A 442 -10.16 -29.24 5.56
C VAL A 442 -9.19 -29.07 4.39
N GLU A 443 -9.16 -30.05 3.49
CA GLU A 443 -8.28 -30.07 2.32
C GLU A 443 -9.03 -29.82 1.01
N GLY A 444 -8.41 -29.13 0.07
CA GLY A 444 -9.01 -28.89 -1.25
C GLY A 444 -8.28 -27.78 -2.01
N ARG A 445 -8.68 -27.57 -3.26
CA ARG A 445 -8.22 -26.42 -4.05
C ARG A 445 -8.93 -25.17 -3.56
N ILE A 446 -8.17 -24.13 -3.25
CA ILE A 446 -8.66 -22.91 -2.62
C ILE A 446 -8.73 -21.75 -3.62
N PHE A 447 -9.92 -21.17 -3.78
CA PHE A 447 -10.06 -19.80 -4.25
C PHE A 447 -9.84 -18.86 -3.06
N ALA A 448 -8.77 -18.06 -3.09
CA ALA A 448 -8.48 -17.12 -2.01
C ALA A 448 -8.40 -15.70 -2.55
N THR A 449 -8.86 -14.73 -1.76
CA THR A 449 -8.62 -13.33 -2.09
C THR A 449 -7.11 -13.06 -2.17
N MET A 450 -6.71 -12.13 -3.03
CA MET A 450 -5.30 -11.84 -3.29
C MET A 450 -4.47 -11.50 -2.04
N ASP A 451 -5.11 -10.93 -1.03
CA ASP A 451 -4.53 -10.60 0.27
C ASP A 451 -4.51 -11.77 1.27
N ALA A 452 -5.44 -12.71 1.17
CA ALA A 452 -5.48 -13.93 1.98
C ALA A 452 -4.53 -15.02 1.45
N SER A 453 -4.39 -15.10 0.12
CA SER A 453 -3.63 -16.13 -0.58
C SER A 453 -2.17 -16.28 -0.10
N PRO A 454 -1.36 -15.20 0.04
CA PRO A 454 0.03 -15.33 0.51
C PRO A 454 0.18 -16.02 1.87
N TYR A 455 -0.73 -15.75 2.81
CA TYR A 455 -0.69 -16.35 4.14
C TYR A 455 -0.97 -17.85 4.07
N LEU A 456 -1.98 -18.25 3.28
CA LEU A 456 -2.31 -19.66 3.06
C LEU A 456 -1.14 -20.43 2.43
N ILE A 457 -0.46 -19.82 1.46
CA ILE A 457 0.77 -20.37 0.84
C ILE A 457 1.86 -20.59 1.89
N ALA A 458 2.08 -19.63 2.78
CA ALA A 458 3.03 -19.80 3.89
C ALA A 458 2.65 -20.95 4.83
N ARG A 459 1.36 -21.29 4.92
CA ARG A 459 0.86 -22.46 5.68
C ARG A 459 0.83 -23.78 4.90
N GLY A 460 1.28 -23.77 3.65
CA GLY A 460 1.44 -24.98 2.83
C GLY A 460 0.26 -25.28 1.91
N TYR A 461 -0.74 -24.40 1.85
CA TYR A 461 -1.82 -24.54 0.88
C TYR A 461 -1.41 -24.02 -0.50
N GLN A 462 -1.94 -24.64 -1.55
CA GLN A 462 -1.93 -24.05 -2.89
C GLN A 462 -3.24 -23.31 -3.13
N THR A 463 -3.14 -22.12 -3.73
CA THR A 463 -4.28 -21.26 -4.03
C THR A 463 -4.46 -21.11 -5.55
N LEU A 464 -5.63 -20.64 -5.98
CA LEU A 464 -5.89 -20.40 -7.40
C LEU A 464 -4.89 -19.38 -7.97
N PHE A 465 -4.64 -18.31 -7.22
CA PHE A 465 -3.92 -17.13 -7.65
C PHE A 465 -3.23 -16.47 -6.46
N ASP A 466 -2.11 -15.77 -6.70
CA ASP A 466 -1.41 -14.98 -5.70
C ASP A 466 -0.81 -13.68 -6.30
N PRO A 467 -0.25 -12.77 -5.50
CA PRO A 467 0.22 -11.48 -6.00
C PRO A 467 1.43 -11.52 -6.96
N ARG A 468 2.03 -12.68 -7.28
CA ARG A 468 3.19 -12.78 -8.20
C ARG A 468 2.76 -12.68 -9.67
N LEU A 469 2.50 -11.45 -10.11
CA LEU A 469 2.00 -11.14 -11.45
C LEU A 469 2.92 -11.61 -12.58
N GLU A 470 4.24 -11.64 -12.34
CA GLU A 470 5.24 -12.15 -13.28
C GLU A 470 5.11 -13.65 -13.58
N VAL A 471 4.40 -14.40 -12.73
CA VAL A 471 4.12 -15.84 -12.90
C VAL A 471 2.78 -16.03 -13.63
N HIS A 472 1.77 -15.26 -13.24
CA HIS A 472 0.39 -15.46 -13.69
C HIS A 472 0.07 -14.78 -15.03
N GLY A 473 0.70 -13.64 -15.31
CA GLY A 473 0.39 -12.85 -16.50
C GLY A 473 -0.99 -12.19 -16.47
N GLU A 474 -1.18 -11.21 -17.35
CA GLU A 474 -2.32 -10.30 -17.32
C GLU A 474 -3.68 -10.98 -17.55
N GLU A 475 -3.74 -11.98 -18.45
CA GLU A 475 -4.99 -12.66 -18.79
C GLU A 475 -5.56 -13.48 -17.63
N LEU A 476 -4.70 -14.13 -16.84
CA LEU A 476 -5.15 -14.86 -15.65
C LEU A 476 -5.61 -13.90 -14.56
N TYR A 477 -4.92 -12.77 -14.38
CA TYR A 477 -5.32 -11.73 -13.44
C TYR A 477 -6.70 -11.13 -13.77
N LYS A 478 -6.97 -10.83 -15.05
CA LYS A 478 -8.29 -10.35 -15.50
C LYS A 478 -9.40 -11.36 -15.19
N ARG A 479 -9.16 -12.65 -15.45
CA ARG A 479 -10.11 -13.73 -15.11
C ARG A 479 -10.31 -13.85 -13.61
N TYR A 480 -9.24 -13.75 -12.83
CA TYR A 480 -9.31 -13.80 -11.37
C TYR A 480 -10.21 -12.67 -10.81
N ILE A 481 -10.04 -11.43 -11.27
CA ILE A 481 -10.90 -10.31 -10.86
C ILE A 481 -12.36 -10.58 -11.21
N GLN A 482 -12.63 -11.09 -12.42
CA GLN A 482 -13.99 -11.41 -12.85
C GLN A 482 -14.65 -12.50 -11.99
N ILE A 483 -13.88 -13.50 -11.55
CA ILE A 483 -14.35 -14.55 -10.62
C ILE A 483 -14.76 -13.94 -9.28
N GLU A 484 -14.04 -12.92 -8.80
CA GLU A 484 -14.32 -12.27 -7.52
C GLU A 484 -15.66 -11.53 -7.53
N ASP A 485 -16.00 -10.89 -8.66
CA ASP A 485 -17.13 -9.95 -8.72
C ASP A 485 -18.45 -10.54 -9.24
N GLN A 486 -18.44 -11.66 -9.98
CA GLN A 486 -19.61 -12.14 -10.72
C GLN A 486 -19.95 -13.61 -10.40
N PRO A 487 -21.19 -13.94 -9.95
CA PRO A 487 -21.60 -15.33 -9.63
C PRO A 487 -21.39 -16.32 -10.77
N ASP A 488 -21.76 -15.95 -11.99
CA ASP A 488 -21.59 -16.82 -13.17
C ASP A 488 -20.11 -17.07 -13.49
N LYS A 489 -19.26 -16.05 -13.29
CA LYS A 489 -17.81 -16.19 -13.46
C LYS A 489 -17.20 -17.02 -12.36
N PHE A 490 -17.72 -16.91 -11.13
CA PHE A 490 -17.31 -17.76 -10.02
C PHE A 490 -17.61 -19.23 -10.32
N ARG A 491 -18.82 -19.56 -10.77
CA ARG A 491 -19.20 -20.91 -11.22
C ARG A 491 -18.31 -21.42 -12.36
N LEU A 492 -18.08 -20.59 -13.38
CA LEU A 492 -17.19 -20.96 -14.48
C LEU A 492 -15.75 -21.20 -13.98
N GLY A 493 -15.27 -20.39 -13.05
CA GLY A 493 -13.97 -20.57 -12.41
C GLY A 493 -13.91 -21.87 -11.61
N GLU A 494 -14.96 -22.18 -10.87
CA GLU A 494 -15.12 -23.42 -10.11
C GLU A 494 -15.01 -24.64 -11.03
N GLU A 495 -15.74 -24.66 -12.15
CA GLU A 495 -15.68 -25.72 -13.16
C GLU A 495 -14.31 -25.82 -13.84
N THR A 496 -13.71 -24.68 -14.17
CA THR A 496 -12.44 -24.61 -14.91
C THR A 496 -11.26 -25.06 -14.05
N TYR A 497 -11.23 -24.65 -12.78
CA TYR A 497 -10.08 -24.83 -11.92
C TYR A 497 -10.30 -25.84 -10.78
N GLY A 498 -11.54 -26.27 -10.55
CA GLY A 498 -11.90 -27.33 -9.60
C GLY A 498 -11.67 -26.95 -8.14
N PHE A 499 -11.84 -25.68 -7.77
CA PHE A 499 -11.74 -25.27 -6.36
C PHE A 499 -13.02 -25.64 -5.58
N THR A 500 -12.85 -26.07 -4.34
CA THR A 500 -13.95 -26.52 -3.45
C THR A 500 -13.98 -25.74 -2.14
N LEU A 501 -13.01 -24.85 -1.94
CA LEU A 501 -12.85 -23.99 -0.78
C LEU A 501 -12.72 -22.55 -1.25
N ALA A 502 -13.32 -21.62 -0.51
CA ALA A 502 -13.14 -20.20 -0.72
C ALA A 502 -12.73 -19.50 0.59
N VAL A 503 -11.57 -18.87 0.62
CA VAL A 503 -11.07 -18.08 1.77
C VAL A 503 -11.02 -16.62 1.38
N LEU A 504 -11.97 -15.84 1.89
CA LEU A 504 -12.24 -14.51 1.38
C LEU A 504 -12.01 -13.46 2.46
N ASN A 505 -11.32 -12.36 2.14
CA ASN A 505 -11.35 -11.17 2.98
C ASN A 505 -12.81 -10.70 3.12
N LEU A 506 -13.23 -10.34 4.34
CA LEU A 506 -14.61 -9.91 4.61
C LEU A 506 -15.08 -8.74 3.73
N ARG A 507 -14.15 -7.88 3.29
CA ARG A 507 -14.43 -6.72 2.45
C ARG A 507 -14.55 -7.06 0.97
N SER A 508 -14.13 -8.26 0.55
CA SER A 508 -14.16 -8.68 -0.84
C SER A 508 -15.60 -8.75 -1.37
N PRO A 509 -15.86 -8.34 -2.61
CA PRO A 509 -17.15 -8.54 -3.27
C PRO A 509 -17.50 -10.03 -3.43
N ALA A 510 -16.49 -10.91 -3.51
CA ALA A 510 -16.71 -12.36 -3.61
C ALA A 510 -17.52 -12.95 -2.46
N VAL A 511 -17.56 -12.30 -1.30
CA VAL A 511 -18.40 -12.75 -0.20
C VAL A 511 -19.87 -12.77 -0.62
N SER A 512 -20.36 -11.69 -1.24
CA SER A 512 -21.75 -11.63 -1.75
C SER A 512 -21.97 -12.62 -2.88
N THR A 513 -20.96 -12.77 -3.75
CA THR A 513 -20.97 -13.74 -4.84
C THR A 513 -21.19 -15.16 -4.32
N VAL A 514 -20.41 -15.60 -3.33
CA VAL A 514 -20.50 -16.97 -2.79
C VAL A 514 -21.74 -17.18 -1.93
N LEU A 515 -22.18 -16.18 -1.16
CA LEU A 515 -23.43 -16.24 -0.39
C LEU A 515 -24.68 -16.39 -1.28
N SER A 516 -24.60 -16.02 -2.56
CA SER A 516 -25.70 -16.20 -3.52
C SER A 516 -25.85 -17.64 -4.04
N LEU A 517 -24.84 -18.49 -3.81
CA LEU A 517 -24.80 -19.88 -4.26
C LEU A 517 -25.35 -20.80 -3.17
N ASP A 518 -26.23 -21.73 -3.57
CA ASP A 518 -26.99 -22.61 -2.68
C ASP A 518 -26.21 -23.85 -2.21
N ASP A 519 -25.16 -24.26 -2.92
CA ASP A 519 -24.30 -25.41 -2.62
C ASP A 519 -23.00 -25.04 -1.90
N TRP A 520 -22.77 -23.75 -1.63
CA TRP A 520 -21.64 -23.23 -0.87
C TRP A 520 -22.10 -22.79 0.53
N ILE A 521 -21.46 -23.32 1.57
CA ILE A 521 -21.82 -23.01 2.95
C ILE A 521 -20.71 -22.23 3.65
N LEU A 522 -21.08 -21.21 4.41
CA LEU A 522 -20.19 -20.50 5.32
C LEU A 522 -19.90 -21.38 6.54
N VAL A 523 -18.64 -21.63 6.86
CA VAL A 523 -18.25 -22.51 7.99
C VAL A 523 -17.43 -21.79 9.06
N TYR A 524 -16.83 -20.64 8.72
CA TYR A 524 -16.00 -19.85 9.64
C TYR A 524 -15.92 -18.38 9.20
N PHE A 525 -15.79 -17.48 10.17
CA PHE A 525 -15.30 -16.12 9.93
C PHE A 525 -14.60 -15.55 11.18
N ASP A 526 -13.69 -14.60 10.98
CA ASP A 526 -13.13 -13.72 11.99
C ASP A 526 -13.20 -12.26 11.54
N GLU A 527 -12.45 -11.34 12.14
CA GLU A 527 -12.44 -9.92 11.78
C GLU A 527 -11.74 -9.59 10.44
N VAL A 528 -11.09 -10.57 9.80
CA VAL A 528 -10.33 -10.39 8.57
C VAL A 528 -10.93 -11.17 7.41
N ALA A 529 -11.24 -12.46 7.63
CA ALA A 529 -11.59 -13.38 6.57
C ALA A 529 -12.70 -14.36 6.98
N CYS A 530 -13.35 -14.91 5.97
CA CYS A 530 -14.33 -15.99 6.09
C CYS A 530 -13.96 -17.18 5.20
N VAL A 531 -14.48 -18.35 5.57
CA VAL A 531 -14.27 -19.61 4.86
C VAL A 531 -15.60 -20.16 4.42
N PHE A 532 -15.72 -20.40 3.11
CA PHE A 532 -16.80 -21.16 2.52
C PHE A 532 -16.29 -22.49 1.98
N VAL A 533 -17.15 -23.50 2.03
CA VAL A 533 -16.86 -24.82 1.46
C VAL A 533 -18.01 -25.26 0.57
N LYS A 534 -17.68 -25.99 -0.50
CA LYS A 534 -18.68 -26.63 -1.34
C LYS A 534 -19.23 -27.88 -0.63
N GLN A 535 -20.53 -27.90 -0.34
CA GLN A 535 -21.16 -28.94 0.48
C GLN A 535 -20.94 -30.36 -0.07
N SER A 536 -20.96 -30.50 -1.40
CA SER A 536 -20.75 -31.80 -2.07
C SER A 536 -19.34 -32.37 -1.88
N ALA A 537 -18.33 -31.52 -1.71
CA ALA A 537 -16.95 -31.94 -1.44
C ALA A 537 -16.69 -32.15 0.06
N HIS A 538 -17.46 -31.48 0.93
CA HIS A 538 -17.27 -31.47 2.38
C HIS A 538 -18.55 -31.82 3.15
N PRO A 539 -19.12 -33.04 2.98
CA PRO A 539 -20.44 -33.39 3.51
C PRO A 539 -20.51 -33.42 5.05
N ASN A 540 -19.38 -33.53 5.73
CA ASN A 540 -19.30 -33.56 7.19
C ASN A 540 -19.32 -32.18 7.83
N LEU A 541 -19.05 -31.11 7.06
CA LEU A 541 -19.09 -29.75 7.56
C LEU A 541 -20.53 -29.24 7.54
N GLN A 542 -20.88 -28.50 8.58
CA GLN A 542 -22.20 -27.90 8.75
C GLN A 542 -22.10 -26.39 8.54
N PRO A 543 -23.15 -25.77 7.98
CA PRO A 543 -23.20 -24.31 7.87
C PRO A 543 -23.16 -23.68 9.26
N LEU A 544 -22.49 -22.54 9.36
CA LEU A 544 -22.43 -21.75 10.57
C LEU A 544 -23.83 -21.24 10.91
N ASP A 545 -24.42 -21.73 11.99
CA ASP A 545 -25.73 -21.30 12.43
C ASP A 545 -25.71 -19.89 13.04
N ARG A 546 -26.91 -19.33 13.27
CA ARG A 546 -27.06 -17.97 13.80
C ARG A 546 -26.48 -17.82 15.21
N GLU A 547 -26.61 -18.83 16.07
CA GLU A 547 -26.14 -18.76 17.45
C GLU A 547 -24.61 -18.75 17.51
N ALA A 548 -23.97 -19.64 16.74
CA ALA A 548 -22.52 -19.69 16.55
C ALA A 548 -21.99 -18.41 15.91
N ALA A 549 -22.68 -17.87 14.90
CA ALA A 549 -22.30 -16.59 14.30
C ALA A 549 -22.33 -15.44 15.33
N VAL A 550 -23.39 -15.34 16.15
CA VAL A 550 -23.49 -14.31 17.20
C VAL A 550 -22.41 -14.50 18.28
N ALA A 551 -22.12 -15.73 18.69
CA ALA A 551 -21.03 -16.01 19.62
C ALA A 551 -19.67 -15.54 19.06
N LYS A 552 -19.45 -15.74 17.75
CA LYS A 552 -18.24 -15.27 17.06
C LYS A 552 -18.15 -13.75 17.00
N VAL A 553 -19.27 -13.06 16.86
CA VAL A 553 -19.32 -11.59 16.91
C VAL A 553 -18.83 -11.04 18.25
N GLU A 554 -19.27 -11.63 19.36
CA GLU A 554 -18.83 -11.20 20.70
C GLU A 554 -17.34 -11.51 20.94
N GLU A 555 -16.84 -12.64 20.44
CA GLU A 555 -15.41 -12.98 20.44
C GLU A 555 -14.59 -11.91 19.68
N ILE A 556 -15.02 -11.54 18.48
CA ILE A 556 -14.37 -10.51 17.66
C ILE A 556 -14.37 -9.17 18.38
N ARG A 557 -15.51 -8.77 18.97
CA ARG A 557 -15.64 -7.51 19.70
C ARG A 557 -14.70 -7.42 20.89
N GLY A 558 -14.49 -8.53 21.60
CA GLY A 558 -13.54 -8.61 22.72
C GLY A 558 -12.07 -8.54 22.30
N ARG A 559 -11.74 -8.85 21.04
CA ARG A 559 -10.36 -8.82 20.51
C ARG A 559 -9.99 -7.48 19.88
N LEU A 560 -10.93 -6.81 19.22
CA LEU A 560 -10.65 -5.53 18.56
C LEU A 560 -10.26 -4.45 19.59
N PRO A 561 -9.34 -3.55 19.25
CA PRO A 561 -8.95 -2.46 20.15
C PRO A 561 -10.13 -1.50 20.42
N SER A 562 -9.97 -0.59 21.37
CA SER A 562 -10.95 0.50 21.53
C SER A 562 -10.82 1.51 20.37
N PRO A 563 -11.93 1.98 19.76
CA PRO A 563 -11.94 2.83 18.56
C PRO A 563 -11.49 4.28 18.84
N THR A 564 -10.21 4.45 19.17
CA THR A 564 -9.65 5.76 19.50
C THR A 564 -9.53 6.61 18.23
N ALA A 565 -10.19 7.77 18.22
CA ALA A 565 -10.24 8.68 17.09
C ALA A 565 -8.86 9.24 16.71
N TRP A 566 -8.55 9.26 15.41
CA TRP A 566 -7.24 9.74 14.92
C TRP A 566 -6.97 11.22 15.22
N ASN A 567 -8.01 12.04 15.28
CA ASN A 567 -7.94 13.48 15.50
C ASN A 567 -7.97 13.88 16.99
N ARG A 568 -8.11 12.90 17.90
CA ARG A 568 -8.13 13.18 19.34
C ARG A 568 -6.76 13.71 19.79
N LEU A 569 -6.76 14.79 20.56
CA LEU A 569 -5.55 15.40 21.11
C LEU A 569 -5.04 14.58 22.29
N GLY A 570 -4.21 13.58 22.02
CA GLY A 570 -3.54 12.74 23.02
C GLY A 570 -2.08 12.51 22.65
N LEU A 571 -1.15 12.77 23.57
CA LEU A 571 0.29 12.66 23.26
C LEU A 571 0.72 11.23 22.96
N PHE A 572 0.15 10.24 23.65
CA PHE A 572 0.54 8.83 23.57
C PHE A 572 -0.61 7.87 23.23
N GLU A 573 -1.83 8.37 23.13
CA GLU A 573 -2.98 7.58 22.68
C GLU A 573 -2.79 7.22 21.20
N ARG A 574 -2.90 5.92 20.90
CA ARG A 574 -2.80 5.38 19.55
C ARG A 574 -4.17 5.38 18.88
N ALA A 575 -4.22 5.88 17.65
CA ALA A 575 -5.40 5.77 16.82
C ALA A 575 -5.65 4.30 16.43
N ALA A 576 -6.92 3.88 16.47
CA ALA A 576 -7.33 2.56 16.01
C ALA A 576 -7.61 2.58 14.51
N SER A 577 -7.28 1.49 13.81
CA SER A 577 -7.65 1.33 12.41
C SER A 577 -9.16 1.12 12.31
N PRO A 578 -9.89 1.89 11.48
CA PRO A 578 -11.34 1.72 11.30
C PRO A 578 -11.69 0.50 10.44
N LEU A 579 -10.71 -0.06 9.71
CA LEU A 579 -10.95 -1.07 8.67
C LEU A 579 -11.52 -2.40 9.21
N PRO A 580 -11.02 -2.99 10.32
CA PRO A 580 -11.58 -4.22 10.84
C PRO A 580 -13.05 -4.08 11.26
N TYR A 581 -13.41 -2.98 11.94
CA TYR A 581 -14.80 -2.74 12.33
C TYR A 581 -15.72 -2.60 11.11
N LEU A 582 -15.29 -1.85 10.09
CA LEU A 582 -16.08 -1.73 8.86
C LEU A 582 -16.22 -3.07 8.13
N ALA A 583 -15.14 -3.86 8.09
CA ALA A 583 -15.12 -5.17 7.45
C ALA A 583 -16.14 -6.11 8.10
N VAL A 584 -16.11 -6.23 9.43
CA VAL A 584 -17.04 -7.02 10.21
C VAL A 584 -18.47 -6.51 10.04
N SER A 585 -18.68 -5.19 10.16
CA SER A 585 -20.00 -4.59 10.03
C SER A 585 -20.67 -4.93 8.69
N ARG A 586 -19.95 -4.74 7.57
CA ARG A 586 -20.44 -5.06 6.23
C ARG A 586 -20.60 -6.56 6.00
N PHE A 587 -19.76 -7.39 6.62
CA PHE A 587 -19.92 -8.83 6.54
C PHE A 587 -21.20 -9.28 7.24
N LEU A 588 -21.47 -8.76 8.45
CA LEU A 588 -22.69 -9.05 9.21
C LEU A 588 -23.95 -8.60 8.48
N GLN A 589 -23.89 -7.45 7.79
CA GLN A 589 -24.91 -7.00 6.85
C GLN A 589 -25.21 -8.08 5.78
N ARG A 590 -24.16 -8.57 5.10
CA ARG A 590 -24.28 -9.58 4.03
C ARG A 590 -24.84 -10.92 4.51
N ILE A 591 -24.54 -11.33 5.74
CA ILE A 591 -25.08 -12.57 6.34
C ILE A 591 -26.41 -12.36 7.09
N LYS A 592 -27.09 -11.23 6.87
CA LYS A 592 -28.42 -10.90 7.43
C LYS A 592 -28.45 -10.80 8.96
N LEU A 593 -27.39 -10.23 9.54
CA LEU A 593 -27.28 -9.88 10.96
C LEU A 593 -26.91 -8.38 11.16
N PRO A 594 -27.61 -7.43 10.52
CA PRO A 594 -27.26 -6.01 10.55
C PRO A 594 -27.29 -5.40 11.97
N GLU A 595 -28.15 -5.91 12.86
CA GLU A 595 -28.26 -5.46 14.25
C GLU A 595 -26.95 -5.68 15.04
N HIS A 596 -26.22 -6.74 14.71
CA HIS A 596 -24.91 -7.05 15.29
C HIS A 596 -23.78 -6.29 14.58
N GLY A 597 -23.99 -5.82 13.35
CA GLY A 597 -23.06 -5.01 12.58
C GLY A 597 -23.03 -3.53 12.97
N LEU A 598 -24.12 -3.00 13.53
CA LEU A 598 -24.26 -1.58 13.87
C LEU A 598 -23.20 -1.06 14.86
N PRO A 599 -22.87 -1.75 15.97
CA PRO A 599 -21.82 -1.30 16.89
C PRO A 599 -20.46 -1.16 16.19
N PHE A 600 -20.12 -2.07 15.28
CA PHE A 600 -18.86 -1.99 14.54
C PHE A 600 -18.83 -0.82 13.55
N ALA A 601 -19.95 -0.53 12.88
CA ALA A 601 -20.03 0.68 12.04
C ALA A 601 -19.86 1.96 12.87
N GLN A 602 -20.44 2.01 14.07
CA GLN A 602 -20.25 3.13 15.00
C GLN A 602 -18.79 3.25 15.45
N ASP A 603 -18.14 2.14 15.78
CA ASP A 603 -16.72 2.11 16.15
C ASP A 603 -15.82 2.57 14.98
N ALA A 604 -16.13 2.18 13.74
CA ALA A 604 -15.42 2.65 12.55
C ALA A 604 -15.53 4.18 12.39
N VAL A 605 -16.74 4.74 12.56
CA VAL A 605 -16.97 6.19 12.54
C VAL A 605 -16.28 6.87 13.72
N GLN A 606 -16.28 6.27 14.91
CA GLN A 606 -15.57 6.84 16.06
C GLN A 606 -14.05 6.91 15.83
N ALA A 607 -13.46 5.87 15.22
CA ALA A 607 -12.04 5.86 14.87
C ALA A 607 -11.71 6.92 13.80
N LYS A 608 -12.62 7.18 12.85
CA LYS A 608 -12.45 8.18 11.78
C LYS A 608 -13.74 9.02 11.54
N PRO A 609 -14.03 10.02 12.39
CA PRO A 609 -15.34 10.68 12.46
C PRO A 609 -15.67 11.63 11.30
N PHE A 610 -14.69 11.97 10.48
CA PHE A 610 -14.82 12.88 9.34
C PHE A 610 -14.64 12.17 8.00
N ASP A 611 -14.83 10.86 7.96
CA ASP A 611 -14.82 10.09 6.72
C ASP A 611 -16.26 9.92 6.19
N PRO A 612 -16.59 10.47 5.01
CA PRO A 612 -17.94 10.37 4.45
C PRO A 612 -18.31 8.92 4.12
N GLY A 613 -17.35 8.08 3.70
CA GLY A 613 -17.59 6.69 3.35
C GLY A 613 -17.99 5.83 4.54
N PHE A 614 -17.38 6.06 5.71
CA PHE A 614 -17.78 5.34 6.94
C PHE A 614 -19.13 5.80 7.46
N ARG A 615 -19.46 7.09 7.33
CA ARG A 615 -20.79 7.59 7.69
C ARG A 615 -21.88 7.04 6.77
N ALA A 616 -21.63 6.97 5.47
CA ALA A 616 -22.54 6.35 4.52
C ALA A 616 -22.73 4.85 4.80
N ALA A 617 -21.66 4.13 5.17
CA ALA A 617 -21.78 2.74 5.59
C ALA A 617 -22.61 2.60 6.88
N LEU A 618 -22.39 3.46 7.88
CA LEU A 618 -23.21 3.48 9.09
C LEU A 618 -24.69 3.80 8.79
N ALA A 619 -24.95 4.72 7.86
CA ALA A 619 -26.31 5.06 7.42
C ALA A 619 -27.04 3.86 6.81
N SER A 620 -26.38 3.11 5.93
CA SER A 620 -26.93 1.88 5.34
C SER A 620 -27.26 0.81 6.38
N LEU A 621 -26.48 0.70 7.46
CA LEU A 621 -26.80 -0.21 8.57
C LEU A 621 -28.00 0.27 9.40
N PHE A 622 -28.12 1.58 9.63
CA PHE A 622 -29.31 2.14 10.28
C PHE A 622 -30.57 1.90 9.45
N GLU A 623 -30.48 2.09 8.13
CA GLU A 623 -31.56 1.81 7.17
C GLU A 623 -32.03 0.36 7.25
N GLU A 624 -31.12 -0.62 7.20
CA GLU A 624 -31.48 -2.03 7.31
C GLU A 624 -32.03 -2.41 8.70
N SER A 625 -31.57 -1.75 9.76
CA SER A 625 -32.12 -1.92 11.11
C SER A 625 -33.49 -1.25 11.31
N GLY A 626 -33.95 -0.47 10.33
CA GLY A 626 -35.24 0.23 10.34
C GLY A 626 -35.22 1.63 10.96
N ASP A 627 -34.08 2.11 11.46
CA ASP A 627 -33.94 3.49 11.95
C ASP A 627 -33.63 4.46 10.80
N LEU A 628 -34.66 4.73 10.00
CA LEU A 628 -34.57 5.62 8.84
C LEU A 628 -34.18 7.06 9.23
N SER A 629 -34.45 7.45 10.48
CA SER A 629 -34.13 8.79 10.99
C SER A 629 -32.62 8.94 11.21
N ALA A 630 -32.00 7.97 11.87
CA ALA A 630 -30.56 7.92 12.05
C ALA A 630 -29.83 7.71 10.71
N ALA A 631 -30.39 6.91 9.81
CA ALA A 631 -29.86 6.72 8.46
C ALA A 631 -29.78 8.05 7.70
N ARG A 632 -30.89 8.81 7.67
CA ARG A 632 -30.94 10.16 7.06
C ARG A 632 -29.88 11.09 7.66
N GLU A 633 -29.77 11.16 8.98
CA GLU A 633 -28.78 12.03 9.64
C GLU A 633 -27.34 11.69 9.21
N GLN A 634 -27.01 10.41 9.13
CA GLN A 634 -25.67 9.97 8.75
C GLN A 634 -25.37 10.17 7.25
N TYR A 635 -26.34 9.94 6.36
CA TYR A 635 -26.21 10.24 4.93
C TYR A 635 -26.00 11.74 4.71
N GLU A 636 -26.80 12.60 5.32
CA GLU A 636 -26.62 14.05 5.23
C GLU A 636 -25.26 14.49 5.79
N ALA A 637 -24.82 13.89 6.91
CA ALA A 637 -23.51 14.17 7.47
C ALA A 637 -22.37 13.77 6.51
N ALA A 638 -22.51 12.64 5.82
CA ALA A 638 -21.56 12.22 4.79
C ALA A 638 -21.51 13.20 3.61
N ILE A 639 -22.67 13.60 3.08
CA ILE A 639 -22.79 14.57 1.97
C ILE A 639 -22.25 15.95 2.38
N ARG A 640 -22.44 16.39 3.64
CA ARG A 640 -21.85 17.64 4.15
C ARG A 640 -20.32 17.59 4.20
N LEU A 641 -19.72 16.43 4.50
CA LEU A 641 -18.27 16.25 4.54
C LEU A 641 -17.68 16.20 3.13
N ASP A 642 -18.35 15.52 2.21
CA ASP A 642 -17.98 15.43 0.80
C ASP A 642 -19.25 15.40 -0.07
N PRO A 643 -19.59 16.54 -0.72
CA PRO A 643 -20.77 16.63 -1.58
C PRO A 643 -20.75 15.68 -2.77
N ASN A 644 -19.58 15.16 -3.15
CA ASN A 644 -19.40 14.27 -4.29
C ASN A 644 -19.17 12.81 -3.85
N ASN A 645 -19.49 12.46 -2.60
CA ASN A 645 -19.36 11.09 -2.15
C ASN A 645 -20.43 10.21 -2.77
N LEU A 646 -20.06 9.40 -3.77
CA LEU A 646 -20.98 8.54 -4.51
C LEU A 646 -21.78 7.60 -3.60
N LEU A 647 -21.13 6.95 -2.63
CA LEU A 647 -21.78 6.01 -1.71
C LEU A 647 -22.86 6.71 -0.88
N ALA A 648 -22.60 7.93 -0.41
CA ALA A 648 -23.57 8.70 0.36
C ALA A 648 -24.72 9.24 -0.51
N LEU A 649 -24.42 9.78 -1.69
CA LEU A 649 -25.43 10.30 -2.61
C LEU A 649 -26.38 9.19 -3.08
N HIS A 650 -25.81 8.06 -3.49
CA HIS A 650 -26.58 6.92 -3.96
C HIS A 650 -27.41 6.29 -2.84
N GLY A 651 -26.79 6.00 -1.69
CA GLY A 651 -27.49 5.44 -0.54
C GLY A 651 -28.60 6.37 -0.03
N TYR A 652 -28.37 7.68 -0.01
CA TYR A 652 -29.40 8.63 0.41
C TYR A 652 -30.55 8.74 -0.60
N GLY A 653 -30.22 8.76 -1.90
CA GLY A 653 -31.23 8.72 -2.96
C GLY A 653 -32.13 7.50 -2.84
N ARG A 654 -31.55 6.33 -2.55
CA ARG A 654 -32.29 5.08 -2.32
C ARG A 654 -33.16 5.12 -1.07
N LEU A 655 -32.65 5.66 0.05
CA LEU A 655 -33.45 5.86 1.25
C LEU A 655 -34.64 6.80 0.95
N LEU A 656 -34.43 7.86 0.18
CA LEU A 656 -35.48 8.81 -0.21
C LEU A 656 -36.55 8.15 -1.08
N LEU A 657 -36.15 7.30 -2.04
CA LEU A 657 -37.06 6.45 -2.81
C LEU A 657 -37.94 5.56 -1.91
N GLN A 658 -37.32 4.88 -0.94
CA GLN A 658 -38.05 4.04 0.01
C GLN A 658 -39.06 4.86 0.84
N THR A 659 -38.72 6.10 1.17
CA THR A 659 -39.62 7.03 1.87
C THR A 659 -40.55 7.83 0.96
N GLN A 660 -40.57 7.55 -0.35
CA GLN A 660 -41.38 8.22 -1.38
C GLN A 660 -41.13 9.73 -1.54
N ASP A 661 -39.93 10.20 -1.22
CA ASP A 661 -39.49 11.58 -1.46
C ASP A 661 -38.78 11.67 -2.82
N PHE A 662 -39.56 11.49 -3.90
CA PHE A 662 -39.04 11.35 -5.27
C PHE A 662 -38.28 12.60 -5.74
N ASP A 663 -38.74 13.80 -5.36
CA ASP A 663 -38.09 15.07 -5.70
C ASP A 663 -36.64 15.14 -5.18
N GLN A 664 -36.42 14.81 -3.90
CA GLN A 664 -35.06 14.81 -3.34
C GLN A 664 -34.25 13.62 -3.84
N ALA A 665 -34.87 12.45 -4.01
CA ALA A 665 -34.19 11.28 -4.56
C ALA A 665 -33.59 11.58 -5.93
N ARG A 666 -34.36 12.23 -6.81
CA ARG A 666 -33.93 12.69 -8.14
C ARG A 666 -32.67 13.54 -8.06
N ILE A 667 -32.66 14.55 -7.20
CA ILE A 667 -31.51 15.48 -7.07
C ILE A 667 -30.23 14.71 -6.70
N HIS A 668 -30.31 13.81 -5.73
CA HIS A 668 -29.15 13.06 -5.26
C HIS A 668 -28.68 12.00 -6.26
N LEU A 669 -29.61 11.29 -6.91
CA LEU A 669 -29.28 10.28 -7.92
C LEU A 669 -28.76 10.91 -9.22
N GLU A 670 -29.30 12.04 -9.67
CA GLU A 670 -28.72 12.81 -10.78
C GLU A 670 -27.30 13.27 -10.46
N HIS A 671 -27.04 13.65 -9.22
CA HIS A 671 -25.69 14.01 -8.80
C HIS A 671 -24.76 12.79 -8.81
N ALA A 672 -25.22 11.65 -8.29
CA ALA A 672 -24.49 10.38 -8.36
C ALA A 672 -24.16 10.00 -9.82
N LEU A 673 -25.12 10.11 -10.75
CA LEU A 673 -24.93 9.84 -12.18
C LEU A 673 -23.96 10.82 -12.87
N LYS A 674 -23.88 12.07 -12.42
CA LYS A 674 -22.86 13.02 -12.91
C LYS A 674 -21.45 12.57 -12.52
N ILE A 675 -21.29 11.91 -11.38
CA ILE A 675 -20.01 11.42 -10.87
C ILE A 675 -19.67 10.06 -11.49
N ALA A 676 -20.65 9.15 -11.56
CA ALA A 676 -20.52 7.79 -12.06
C ALA A 676 -21.61 7.47 -13.10
N PRO A 677 -21.48 7.96 -14.35
CA PRO A 677 -22.48 7.75 -15.40
C PRO A 677 -22.59 6.29 -15.88
N GLU A 678 -21.65 5.43 -15.47
CA GLU A 678 -21.58 4.02 -15.82
C GLU A 678 -22.03 3.10 -14.67
N ASP A 679 -22.57 3.66 -13.58
CA ASP A 679 -23.08 2.86 -12.47
C ASP A 679 -24.52 2.38 -12.76
N ALA A 680 -24.64 1.10 -13.14
CA ALA A 680 -25.92 0.48 -13.46
C ALA A 680 -26.93 0.55 -12.31
N SER A 681 -26.46 0.48 -11.07
CA SER A 681 -27.33 0.46 -9.90
C SER A 681 -27.93 1.84 -9.59
N VAL A 682 -27.21 2.91 -9.88
CA VAL A 682 -27.74 4.28 -9.78
C VAL A 682 -28.78 4.54 -10.87
N TRP A 683 -28.57 4.03 -12.10
CA TRP A 683 -29.56 4.10 -13.17
C TRP A 683 -30.84 3.33 -12.83
N ALA A 684 -30.73 2.16 -12.22
CA ALA A 684 -31.89 1.38 -11.77
C ALA A 684 -32.67 2.11 -10.67
N ASP A 685 -31.98 2.70 -9.68
CA ASP A 685 -32.63 3.51 -8.65
C ASP A 685 -33.29 4.76 -9.26
N MET A 686 -32.65 5.40 -10.25
CA MET A 686 -33.24 6.52 -11.00
C MET A 686 -34.54 6.11 -11.71
N ALA A 687 -34.60 4.91 -12.29
CA ALA A 687 -35.84 4.40 -12.87
C ALA A 687 -36.96 4.26 -11.84
N GLY A 688 -36.62 3.89 -10.59
CA GLY A 688 -37.56 3.89 -9.47
C GLY A 688 -38.14 5.29 -9.17
N VAL A 689 -37.33 6.35 -9.32
CA VAL A 689 -37.81 7.75 -9.19
C VAL A 689 -38.83 8.04 -10.30
N GLU A 690 -38.49 7.72 -11.55
CA GLU A 690 -39.36 7.97 -12.70
C GLU A 690 -40.68 7.18 -12.62
N MET A 691 -40.65 5.95 -12.10
CA MET A 691 -41.86 5.17 -11.82
C MET A 691 -42.73 5.85 -10.75
N GLY A 692 -42.12 6.40 -9.70
CA GLY A 692 -42.82 7.17 -8.66
C GLY A 692 -43.50 8.43 -9.20
N ASP A 693 -42.85 9.10 -10.14
CA ASP A 693 -43.38 10.29 -10.85
C ASP A 693 -44.31 9.94 -12.02
N ASN A 694 -44.57 8.64 -12.23
CA ASN A 694 -45.40 8.11 -13.32
C ASN A 694 -44.87 8.44 -14.74
N ASP A 695 -43.56 8.71 -14.86
CA ASP A 695 -42.83 8.86 -16.12
C ASP A 695 -42.30 7.49 -16.61
N ALA A 696 -43.23 6.67 -17.12
CA ALA A 696 -42.88 5.35 -17.64
C ALA A 696 -41.87 5.39 -18.82
N PRO A 697 -41.89 6.37 -19.74
CA PRO A 697 -40.81 6.58 -20.71
C PRO A 697 -39.42 6.77 -20.06
N GLY A 698 -39.30 7.66 -19.08
CA GLY A 698 -38.04 7.90 -18.35
C GLY A 698 -37.54 6.64 -17.63
N ALA A 699 -38.45 5.91 -16.95
CA ALA A 699 -38.13 4.64 -16.29
C ALA A 699 -37.59 3.58 -17.27
N THR A 700 -38.19 3.51 -18.47
CA THR A 700 -37.76 2.59 -19.53
C THR A 700 -36.33 2.92 -19.99
N GLU A 701 -36.03 4.19 -20.24
CA GLU A 701 -34.69 4.64 -20.68
C GLU A 701 -33.63 4.33 -19.62
N ALA A 702 -33.92 4.66 -18.36
CA ALA A 702 -33.01 4.42 -17.24
C ALA A 702 -32.72 2.92 -17.04
N LEU A 703 -33.74 2.05 -17.09
CA LEU A 703 -33.55 0.59 -16.98
C LEU A 703 -32.83 0.00 -18.19
N GLN A 704 -33.11 0.47 -19.40
CA GLN A 704 -32.35 0.06 -20.58
C GLN A 704 -30.87 0.44 -20.44
N ARG A 705 -30.57 1.60 -19.85
CA ARG A 705 -29.19 1.99 -19.57
C ARG A 705 -28.55 1.10 -18.50
N ALA A 706 -29.27 0.78 -17.42
CA ALA A 706 -28.81 -0.16 -16.40
C ALA A 706 -28.49 -1.54 -16.99
N ILE A 707 -29.37 -2.08 -17.84
CA ILE A 707 -29.18 -3.38 -18.53
C ILE A 707 -28.01 -3.33 -19.52
N GLN A 708 -27.78 -2.21 -20.21
CA GLN A 708 -26.61 -2.07 -21.07
C GLN A 708 -25.29 -2.13 -20.30
N LEU A 709 -25.28 -1.59 -19.07
CA LEU A 709 -24.11 -1.53 -18.20
C LEU A 709 -23.88 -2.85 -17.46
N ASP A 710 -24.95 -3.53 -17.02
CA ASP A 710 -24.92 -4.86 -16.41
C ASP A 710 -25.98 -5.78 -17.05
N PRO A 711 -25.65 -6.44 -18.17
CA PRO A 711 -26.60 -7.31 -18.89
C PRO A 711 -26.98 -8.59 -18.13
N SER A 712 -26.19 -8.97 -17.13
CA SER A 712 -26.37 -10.18 -16.30
C SER A 712 -27.34 -9.97 -15.14
N ASN A 713 -27.77 -8.73 -14.88
CA ASN A 713 -28.65 -8.45 -13.76
C ASN A 713 -30.11 -8.79 -14.06
N ALA A 714 -30.59 -9.91 -13.51
CA ALA A 714 -31.97 -10.33 -13.65
C ALA A 714 -32.98 -9.30 -13.10
N ASP A 715 -32.61 -8.56 -12.05
CA ASP A 715 -33.53 -7.62 -11.39
C ASP A 715 -33.83 -6.42 -12.28
N TYR A 716 -32.86 -5.92 -13.05
CA TYR A 716 -33.08 -4.81 -13.99
C TYR A 716 -34.02 -5.19 -15.13
N ARG A 717 -33.91 -6.42 -15.64
CA ARG A 717 -34.83 -6.95 -16.66
C ARG A 717 -36.23 -7.15 -16.10
N ARG A 718 -36.34 -7.67 -14.88
CA ARG A 718 -37.63 -7.84 -14.21
C ARG A 718 -38.33 -6.48 -14.03
N LEU A 719 -37.61 -5.48 -13.53
CA LEU A 719 -38.13 -4.11 -13.39
C LEU A 719 -38.55 -3.51 -14.74
N LEU A 720 -37.80 -3.76 -15.82
CA LEU A 720 -38.19 -3.30 -17.15
C LEU A 720 -39.47 -3.99 -17.64
N GLY A 721 -39.60 -5.30 -17.36
CA GLY A 721 -40.83 -6.05 -17.62
C GLY A 721 -42.03 -5.50 -16.86
N GLU A 722 -41.84 -5.12 -15.60
CA GLU A 722 -42.86 -4.46 -14.77
C GLU A 722 -43.31 -3.12 -15.36
N VAL A 723 -42.37 -2.28 -15.79
CA VAL A 723 -42.65 -1.01 -16.49
C VAL A 723 -43.41 -1.24 -17.80
N TYR A 724 -43.07 -2.27 -18.58
CA TYR A 724 -43.84 -2.60 -19.78
C TYR A 724 -45.25 -3.11 -19.45
N ALA A 725 -45.39 -3.96 -18.43
CA ALA A 725 -46.69 -4.51 -18.02
C ALA A 725 -47.64 -3.41 -17.55
N THR A 726 -47.16 -2.44 -16.77
CA THR A 726 -47.97 -1.29 -16.31
C THR A 726 -48.43 -0.39 -17.47
N ARG A 727 -47.68 -0.35 -18.58
CA ARG A 727 -48.07 0.33 -19.83
C ARG A 727 -48.95 -0.51 -20.76
N GLY A 728 -49.30 -1.74 -20.39
CA GLY A 728 -50.07 -2.67 -21.23
C GLY A 728 -49.27 -3.28 -22.39
N MET A 729 -47.94 -3.10 -22.39
CA MET A 729 -47.01 -3.65 -23.37
C MET A 729 -46.63 -5.09 -22.98
N PHE A 730 -47.63 -5.96 -22.90
CA PHE A 730 -47.46 -7.27 -22.27
C PHE A 730 -46.51 -8.20 -23.02
N GLU A 731 -46.38 -8.09 -24.35
CA GLU A 731 -45.43 -8.91 -25.11
C GLU A 731 -43.97 -8.56 -24.76
N GLN A 732 -43.64 -7.26 -24.75
CA GLN A 732 -42.30 -6.82 -24.33
C GLN A 732 -42.03 -7.15 -22.85
N ALA A 733 -43.05 -7.02 -21.99
CA ALA A 733 -42.95 -7.41 -20.60
C ALA A 733 -42.59 -8.90 -20.45
N TYR A 734 -43.26 -9.75 -21.23
CA TYR A 734 -43.04 -11.19 -21.21
C TYR A 734 -41.63 -11.56 -21.69
N GLU A 735 -41.13 -10.93 -22.75
CA GLU A 735 -39.76 -11.15 -23.25
C GLU A 735 -38.70 -10.81 -22.20
N GLU A 736 -38.80 -9.64 -21.54
CA GLU A 736 -37.84 -9.23 -20.52
C GLU A 736 -37.92 -10.11 -19.27
N LEU A 737 -39.13 -10.51 -18.85
CA LEU A 737 -39.32 -11.43 -17.72
C LEU A 737 -38.80 -12.84 -18.01
N GLN A 738 -38.91 -13.32 -19.25
CA GLN A 738 -38.27 -14.58 -19.66
C GLN A 738 -36.75 -14.47 -19.59
N GLN A 739 -36.17 -13.37 -20.05
CA GLN A 739 -34.73 -13.14 -19.94
C GLN A 739 -34.29 -13.05 -18.47
N ALA A 740 -35.04 -12.34 -17.62
CA ALA A 740 -34.81 -12.30 -16.18
C ALA A 740 -34.83 -13.70 -15.55
N ASN A 741 -35.82 -14.54 -15.90
CA ASN A 741 -35.90 -15.92 -15.43
C ASN A 741 -34.78 -16.81 -16.01
N SER A 742 -34.27 -16.53 -17.21
CA SER A 742 -33.11 -17.25 -17.75
C SER A 742 -31.82 -16.93 -17.01
N LEU A 743 -31.68 -15.69 -16.53
CA LEU A 743 -30.53 -15.22 -15.74
C LEU A 743 -30.61 -15.69 -14.29
N ARG A 744 -31.81 -15.71 -13.69
CA ARG A 744 -32.04 -16.22 -12.34
C ARG A 744 -33.23 -17.20 -12.32
N PRO A 745 -33.02 -18.47 -12.71
CA PRO A 745 -34.09 -19.46 -12.79
C PRO A 745 -34.75 -19.74 -11.45
N GLY A 746 -36.08 -19.66 -11.42
CA GLY A 746 -36.84 -19.99 -10.22
C GLY A 746 -36.82 -18.92 -9.14
N ASP A 747 -36.48 -17.67 -9.49
CA ASP A 747 -36.76 -16.52 -8.64
C ASP A 747 -38.29 -16.33 -8.49
N ARG A 748 -38.77 -16.32 -7.25
CA ARG A 748 -40.20 -16.28 -6.93
C ARG A 748 -40.88 -15.08 -7.57
N THR A 749 -40.28 -13.90 -7.41
CA THR A 749 -40.87 -12.63 -7.85
C THR A 749 -40.95 -12.57 -9.38
N THR A 750 -39.86 -12.96 -10.05
CA THR A 750 -39.82 -13.04 -11.51
C THR A 750 -40.84 -14.03 -12.06
N LEU A 751 -40.99 -15.22 -11.44
CA LEU A 751 -42.00 -16.20 -11.84
C LEU A 751 -43.42 -15.68 -11.66
N LEU A 752 -43.67 -14.93 -10.58
CA LEU A 752 -44.99 -14.33 -10.34
C LEU A 752 -45.32 -13.28 -11.39
N ASP A 753 -44.40 -12.35 -11.65
CA ASP A 753 -44.55 -11.31 -12.67
C ASP A 753 -44.77 -11.96 -14.06
N LEU A 754 -43.99 -13.00 -14.37
CA LEU A 754 -44.11 -13.74 -15.63
C LEU A 754 -45.47 -14.45 -15.75
N ALA A 755 -45.96 -15.09 -14.69
CA ALA A 755 -47.27 -15.75 -14.67
C ALA A 755 -48.42 -14.74 -14.84
N VAL A 756 -48.34 -13.57 -14.17
CA VAL A 756 -49.32 -12.50 -14.31
C VAL A 756 -49.34 -11.96 -15.74
N VAL A 757 -48.18 -11.68 -16.32
CA VAL A 757 -48.08 -11.17 -17.71
C VAL A 757 -48.54 -12.22 -18.72
N ALA A 758 -48.16 -13.49 -18.54
CA ALA A 758 -48.62 -14.59 -19.39
C ALA A 758 -50.16 -14.74 -19.37
N PHE A 759 -50.77 -14.63 -18.19
CA PHE A 759 -52.23 -14.63 -18.05
C PHE A 759 -52.86 -13.44 -18.80
N ARG A 760 -52.30 -12.24 -18.67
CA ARG A 760 -52.79 -11.02 -19.35
C ARG A 760 -52.64 -11.09 -20.87
N LEU A 761 -51.61 -11.78 -21.38
CA LEU A 761 -51.43 -12.07 -22.81
C LEU A 761 -52.39 -13.13 -23.36
N GLY A 762 -53.13 -13.83 -22.50
CA GLY A 762 -53.97 -14.97 -22.90
C GLY A 762 -53.18 -16.28 -23.07
N ARG A 763 -51.89 -16.31 -22.69
CA ARG A 763 -51.05 -17.53 -22.67
C ARG A 763 -51.36 -18.37 -21.44
N ARG A 764 -52.60 -18.85 -21.34
CA ARG A 764 -53.16 -19.51 -20.15
C ARG A 764 -52.43 -20.80 -19.77
N ASP A 765 -52.01 -21.61 -20.76
CA ASP A 765 -51.31 -22.88 -20.48
C ASP A 765 -49.91 -22.65 -19.89
N GLU A 766 -49.19 -21.63 -20.37
CA GLU A 766 -47.90 -21.23 -19.81
C GLU A 766 -48.06 -20.67 -18.39
N ALA A 767 -49.03 -19.77 -18.19
CA ALA A 767 -49.35 -19.22 -16.86
C ALA A 767 -49.72 -20.32 -15.86
N ARG A 768 -50.50 -21.33 -16.29
CA ARG A 768 -50.84 -22.50 -15.48
C ARG A 768 -49.60 -23.30 -15.11
N THR A 769 -48.75 -23.60 -16.08
CA THR A 769 -47.51 -24.37 -15.86
C THR A 769 -46.61 -23.67 -14.85
N ILE A 770 -46.40 -22.36 -15.01
CA ILE A 770 -45.57 -21.57 -14.09
C ILE A 770 -46.16 -21.58 -12.67
N ALA A 771 -47.48 -21.37 -12.52
CA ALA A 771 -48.14 -21.37 -11.23
C ALA A 771 -48.09 -22.75 -10.54
N GLU A 772 -48.30 -23.85 -11.28
CA GLU A 772 -48.19 -25.21 -10.75
C GLU A 772 -46.78 -25.54 -10.28
N ASP A 773 -45.76 -25.19 -11.07
CA ASP A 773 -44.36 -25.43 -10.71
C ASP A 773 -43.92 -24.55 -9.53
N ALA A 774 -44.38 -23.29 -9.48
CA ALA A 774 -44.17 -22.41 -8.35
C ALA A 774 -44.84 -22.94 -7.08
N LEU A 775 -46.07 -23.47 -7.14
CA LEU A 775 -46.78 -24.03 -6.00
C LEU A 775 -46.20 -25.38 -5.53
N LYS A 776 -45.54 -26.16 -6.40
CA LYS A 776 -44.73 -27.30 -5.93
C LYS A 776 -43.57 -26.85 -5.04
N ARG A 777 -42.96 -25.70 -5.38
CA ARG A 777 -41.83 -25.13 -4.64
C ARG A 777 -42.27 -24.33 -3.40
N TRP A 778 -43.41 -23.64 -3.50
CA TRP A 778 -44.02 -22.82 -2.45
C TRP A 778 -45.52 -23.14 -2.29
N PRO A 779 -45.88 -24.27 -1.66
CA PRO A 779 -47.29 -24.71 -1.56
C PRO A 779 -48.23 -23.72 -0.85
N GLY A 780 -47.68 -22.85 -0.02
CA GLY A 780 -48.41 -21.83 0.74
C GLY A 780 -48.56 -20.48 0.05
N ASP A 781 -48.07 -20.30 -1.19
CA ASP A 781 -48.05 -19.00 -1.84
C ASP A 781 -49.43 -18.59 -2.39
N GLU A 782 -50.04 -17.62 -1.72
CA GLU A 782 -51.37 -17.13 -2.04
C GLU A 782 -51.44 -16.43 -3.41
N GLN A 783 -50.36 -15.78 -3.86
CA GLN A 783 -50.38 -15.05 -5.12
C GLN A 783 -50.40 -16.00 -6.33
N PHE A 784 -49.63 -17.10 -6.27
CA PHE A 784 -49.68 -18.14 -7.29
C PHE A 784 -51.01 -18.90 -7.27
N ARG A 785 -51.58 -19.15 -6.08
CA ARG A 785 -52.91 -19.78 -5.93
C ARG A 785 -54.01 -18.94 -6.59
N GLN A 786 -54.01 -17.63 -6.35
CA GLN A 786 -54.96 -16.72 -6.99
C GLN A 786 -54.86 -16.69 -8.51
N ILE A 787 -53.64 -16.83 -9.07
CA ILE A 787 -53.47 -16.95 -10.53
C ILE A 787 -54.07 -18.26 -11.04
N GLN A 788 -53.84 -19.36 -10.32
CA GLN A 788 -54.41 -20.66 -10.66
C GLN A 788 -55.95 -20.64 -10.62
N GLU A 789 -56.55 -20.09 -9.56
CA GLU A 789 -58.02 -19.95 -9.44
C GLU A 789 -58.59 -19.12 -10.60
N ARG A 790 -57.96 -17.99 -10.93
CA ARG A 790 -58.36 -17.15 -12.08
C ARG A 790 -58.23 -17.85 -13.44
N LEU A 791 -57.34 -18.83 -13.56
CA LEU A 791 -57.16 -19.66 -14.75
C LEU A 791 -58.20 -20.79 -14.84
N GLU A 792 -58.88 -21.12 -13.74
CA GLU A 792 -59.95 -22.12 -13.65
C GLU A 792 -61.35 -21.49 -13.80
N GLU A 793 -61.52 -20.21 -13.41
CA GLU A 793 -62.81 -19.49 -13.44
C GLU A 793 -63.25 -18.98 -14.83
N GLY A 794 -62.39 -18.97 -15.85
CA GLY A 794 -62.73 -18.47 -17.18
C GLY A 794 -61.96 -19.12 -18.30
#